data_AF-H2UAV0-F1
#
_entry.id   AF-H2UAV0-F1
#
_cell.length_a   1.000
_cell.length_b   1.000
_cell.length_c   1.000
_cell.angle_alpha   90.00
_cell.angle_beta   90.00
_cell.angle_gamma   90.00
#
_symmetry.space_group_name_H-M   'P 1'
#
loop_
_entity.id
_entity.type
_entity.pdbx_description
1 polymer ?
#
loop_
_entity_poly.entity_id
_entity_poly.type
_entity_poly.pdbx_seq_one_letter_code
_entity_poly.pdbx_strand_id
1 'polypeptide(L)'
;MTVKLDFEECLKDSPRFRAEIEEVQNHVSELETRLEKLVKQCQAMVEAGRVYCQTSKSFATGLQELGHHCSGDAVMEGCLEKFSTKLSVILKGQGELMETTQSVKTKLQSFVKEDVRRFKEVRKEFERRSECLEGAQARNAQAPRGKQHEVEEASNALLNARRAFRSEALDYVLQINVIEAKKRTDILMAMLSLMEAQAQFFQHGHQSLSELDLYRQTLSEEHTQLVLNSAREKRDMEQRHAAIKKKDISYDDTIMDFNADAANGIAMEGYLYKRASNAFKTWNRRWFSIQKNQLVYQKKFKDQLTVVVEDLRLCTVKNSTENERRFCFEVVSPSKCCLLQADSERQQQAWITAVQSSIASAFQEHREDPHSPRQRCSSVSASSLGGAAGAGGGADQESEGRKALEEVQAIPGNKQCCDCGEPGPDWASINLGITLCIVCSGIHRSLGVHFSKVRSLTLDSWEPELVKLMCELGNAVINRIYEARIEEMTIKKPHPSSPRGEKESWIRSKYVEKKFIQKLPETGRNVLLLRRSSARRKRNTSPERTVQKPPLKPKPTRATLPRVTGLSLSDLVQKNHAGVHKEAEEPDEDLSGLHPGALLYRSAALQNFPVMADALAHGANVNWVNASEESSTPLIQAVSVNALAACEFLLQNGAHVNQADSNGRGPLHHATILGHTGLVCLFLKRGADYNAKDKNQKDPITIAVDNANADIVTLLRIAKMNKEMREMDGAFGQSGDETYQDIFRDFSHMASNNPEKLKRRSADIRSERRSRSASGFTRAA
;
A
#
# COMPACT_ATOMS: atom_id res chain seq x y z
N MET A 1 51.22 14.40 45.53
CA MET A 1 50.43 15.41 44.81
C MET A 1 50.96 16.76 45.24
N THR A 2 51.46 17.58 44.30
CA THR A 2 51.74 18.99 44.59
C THR A 2 50.40 19.66 44.87
N VAL A 3 50.17 20.03 46.13
CA VAL A 3 48.97 20.74 46.56
C VAL A 3 49.06 22.15 45.96
N LYS A 4 48.03 22.58 45.21
CA LYS A 4 48.04 23.89 44.54
C LYS A 4 47.79 25.03 45.54
N LEU A 5 47.00 24.75 46.58
CA LEU A 5 46.74 25.66 47.69
C LEU A 5 46.97 24.95 49.02
N ASP A 6 47.88 25.49 49.83
CA ASP A 6 48.20 24.97 51.14
C ASP A 6 47.02 25.17 52.12
N PHE A 7 46.69 24.11 52.87
CA PHE A 7 45.67 24.17 53.92
C PHE A 7 46.11 25.05 55.10
N GLU A 8 47.42 25.25 55.34
CA GLU A 8 47.87 26.13 56.40
C GLU A 8 47.65 27.61 56.09
N GLU A 9 47.76 28.01 54.82
CA GLU A 9 47.53 29.39 54.38
C GLU A 9 46.06 29.78 54.44
N CYS A 10 45.14 28.83 54.26
CA CYS A 10 43.70 29.12 54.34
C CYS A 10 43.26 29.51 55.76
N LEU A 11 43.94 29.00 56.80
CA LEU A 11 43.67 29.34 58.19
C LEU A 11 44.18 30.74 58.57
N LYS A 12 45.19 31.25 57.82
CA LYS A 12 45.75 32.59 57.98
C LYS A 12 44.93 33.65 57.26
N ASP A 13 44.18 33.26 56.23
CA ASP A 13 43.39 34.15 55.39
C ASP A 13 44.19 35.33 54.82
N SER A 14 45.40 35.02 54.31
CA SER A 14 46.34 36.05 53.85
C SER A 14 45.88 36.67 52.51
N PRO A 15 46.26 37.92 52.21
CA PRO A 15 46.00 38.52 50.89
C PRO A 15 46.58 37.67 49.74
N ARG A 16 47.69 36.97 50.00
CA ARG A 16 48.29 36.02 49.05
C ARG A 16 47.35 34.84 48.78
N PHE A 17 46.82 34.22 49.83
CA PHE A 17 45.84 33.13 49.70
C PHE A 17 44.60 33.56 48.90
N ARG A 18 44.08 34.77 49.16
CA ARG A 18 42.95 35.34 48.42
C ARG A 18 43.25 35.53 46.93
N ALA A 19 44.45 36.04 46.59
CA ALA A 19 44.88 36.19 45.20
C ALA A 19 45.03 34.84 44.47
N GLU A 20 45.60 33.83 45.14
CA GLU A 20 45.75 32.48 44.58
C GLU A 20 44.37 31.81 44.34
N ILE A 21 43.39 32.04 45.23
CA ILE A 21 42.00 31.61 45.00
C ILE A 21 41.40 32.29 43.76
N GLU A 22 41.54 33.60 43.63
CA GLU A 22 40.98 34.36 42.51
C GLU A 22 41.54 33.87 41.17
N GLU A 23 42.84 33.57 41.10
CA GLU A 23 43.47 32.99 39.93
C GLU A 23 42.87 31.63 39.56
N VAL A 24 42.66 30.74 40.54
CA VAL A 24 42.01 29.44 40.31
C VAL A 24 40.56 29.62 39.85
N GLN A 25 39.81 30.53 40.45
CA GLN A 25 38.42 30.80 40.08
C GLN A 25 38.29 31.26 38.62
N ASN A 26 39.19 32.14 38.18
CA ASN A 26 39.24 32.61 36.80
C ASN A 26 39.55 31.45 35.84
N HIS A 27 40.54 30.63 36.17
CA HIS A 27 40.88 29.44 35.38
C HIS A 27 39.73 28.42 35.27
N VAL A 28 39.01 28.16 36.36
CA VAL A 28 37.87 27.23 36.34
C VAL A 28 36.71 27.77 35.51
N SER A 29 36.43 29.08 35.59
CA SER A 29 35.37 29.73 34.81
C SER A 29 35.69 29.73 33.30
N GLU A 30 36.95 29.95 32.95
CA GLU A 30 37.41 29.84 31.57
C GLU A 30 37.36 28.38 31.06
N LEU A 31 37.79 27.43 31.89
CA LEU A 31 37.74 26.01 31.57
C LEU A 31 36.31 25.53 31.30
N GLU A 32 35.34 25.92 32.13
CA GLU A 32 33.92 25.63 31.94
C GLU A 32 33.44 26.11 30.57
N THR A 33 33.67 27.39 30.25
CA THR A 33 33.25 27.99 28.98
C THR A 33 33.84 27.24 27.77
N ARG A 34 35.13 26.87 27.87
CA ARG A 34 35.82 26.11 26.81
C ARG A 34 35.29 24.68 26.68
N LEU A 35 35.03 23.99 27.79
CA LEU A 35 34.49 22.63 27.80
C LEU A 35 33.04 22.58 27.31
N GLU A 36 32.20 23.54 27.67
CA GLU A 36 30.83 23.64 27.15
C GLU A 36 30.82 23.83 25.63
N LYS A 37 31.71 24.68 25.12
CA LYS A 37 31.89 24.85 23.67
C LYS A 37 32.33 23.55 23.02
N LEU A 38 33.29 22.83 23.61
CA LEU A 38 33.76 21.54 23.10
C LEU A 38 32.66 20.48 23.09
N VAL A 39 31.87 20.36 24.17
CA VAL A 39 30.72 19.45 24.26
C VAL A 39 29.69 19.73 23.16
N LYS A 40 29.42 21.02 22.86
CA LYS A 40 28.53 21.41 21.74
C LYS A 40 29.09 20.97 20.39
N GLN A 41 30.40 21.13 20.17
CA GLN A 41 31.05 20.66 18.93
C GLN A 41 31.05 19.14 18.80
N CYS A 42 31.32 18.41 19.89
CA CYS A 42 31.21 16.95 19.90
C CYS A 42 29.78 16.48 19.60
N GLN A 43 28.76 17.16 20.13
CA GLN A 43 27.37 16.84 19.79
C GLN A 43 27.09 17.04 18.28
N ALA A 44 27.50 18.17 17.72
CA ALA A 44 27.32 18.43 16.29
C ALA A 44 28.04 17.38 15.42
N MET A 45 29.23 16.96 15.82
CA MET A 45 30.01 15.91 15.15
C MET A 45 29.28 14.55 15.18
N VAL A 46 28.73 14.15 16.35
CA VAL A 46 27.98 12.90 16.48
C VAL A 46 26.69 12.93 15.65
N GLU A 47 25.95 14.05 15.68
CA GLU A 47 24.71 14.21 14.91
C GLU A 47 24.97 14.05 13.41
N ALA A 48 25.95 14.80 12.88
CA ALA A 48 26.34 14.73 11.48
C ALA A 48 26.86 13.33 11.10
N GLY A 49 27.66 12.72 11.99
CA GLY A 49 28.18 11.37 11.79
C GLY A 49 27.09 10.30 11.73
N ARG A 50 26.04 10.38 12.57
CA ARG A 50 24.90 9.45 12.53
C ARG A 50 24.11 9.57 11.23
N VAL A 51 23.83 10.81 10.79
CA VAL A 51 23.13 11.05 9.52
C VAL A 51 23.94 10.50 8.34
N TYR A 52 25.27 10.71 8.35
CA TYR A 52 26.17 10.12 7.36
C TYR A 52 26.09 8.59 7.37
N CYS A 53 26.28 7.95 8.53
CA CYS A 53 26.22 6.49 8.64
C CYS A 53 24.88 5.92 8.15
N GLN A 54 23.76 6.56 8.50
CA GLN A 54 22.44 6.11 8.06
C GLN A 54 22.28 6.21 6.55
N THR A 55 22.64 7.35 5.97
CA THR A 55 22.53 7.59 4.53
C THR A 55 23.43 6.64 3.74
N SER A 56 24.67 6.43 4.21
CA SER A 56 25.61 5.51 3.57
C SER A 56 25.18 4.06 3.66
N LYS A 57 24.51 3.64 4.75
CA LYS A 57 23.92 2.29 4.85
C LYS A 57 22.83 2.10 3.80
N SER A 58 21.92 3.06 3.64
CA SER A 58 20.90 3.01 2.59
C SER A 58 21.51 2.95 1.19
N PHE A 59 22.60 3.68 0.94
CA PHE A 59 23.34 3.58 -0.31
C PHE A 59 23.93 2.18 -0.54
N ALA A 60 24.55 1.58 0.48
CA ALA A 60 25.09 0.22 0.39
C ALA A 60 23.99 -0.83 0.11
N THR A 61 22.81 -0.69 0.73
CA THR A 61 21.64 -1.54 0.43
C THR A 61 21.17 -1.36 -1.02
N GLY A 62 21.12 -0.12 -1.52
CA GLY A 62 20.76 0.14 -2.92
C GLY A 62 21.72 -0.53 -3.93
N LEU A 63 23.01 -0.63 -3.59
CA LEU A 63 23.97 -1.39 -4.40
C LEU A 63 23.66 -2.90 -4.42
N GLN A 64 23.22 -3.48 -3.29
CA GLN A 64 22.83 -4.89 -3.21
C GLN A 64 21.57 -5.17 -4.04
N GLU A 65 20.57 -4.29 -3.93
CA GLU A 65 19.33 -4.39 -4.72
C GLU A 65 19.61 -4.31 -6.23
N LEU A 66 20.50 -3.40 -6.64
CA LEU A 66 20.94 -3.31 -8.03
C LEU A 66 21.66 -4.60 -8.47
N GLY A 67 22.52 -5.16 -7.61
CA GLY A 67 23.17 -6.45 -7.85
C GLY A 67 22.18 -7.56 -8.14
N HIS A 68 21.12 -7.69 -7.32
CA HIS A 68 20.07 -8.69 -7.52
C HIS A 68 19.25 -8.49 -8.80
N HIS A 69 19.03 -7.24 -9.23
CA HIS A 69 18.38 -6.98 -10.51
C HIS A 69 19.25 -7.42 -11.71
N CYS A 70 20.56 -7.48 -11.52
CA CYS A 70 21.54 -7.89 -12.51
C CYS A 70 21.88 -9.39 -12.46
N SER A 71 21.02 -10.25 -11.90
CA SER A 71 21.30 -11.71 -11.72
C SER A 71 21.54 -12.51 -13.01
N GLY A 72 21.42 -11.88 -14.18
CA GLY A 72 21.81 -12.45 -15.47
C GLY A 72 23.26 -12.14 -15.89
N ASP A 73 23.95 -11.27 -15.16
CA ASP A 73 25.33 -10.85 -15.38
C ASP A 73 26.17 -11.10 -14.13
N ALA A 74 26.90 -12.22 -14.13
CA ALA A 74 27.71 -12.67 -13.00
C ALA A 74 28.84 -11.70 -12.61
N VAL A 75 29.36 -10.91 -13.56
CA VAL A 75 30.42 -9.93 -13.29
C VAL A 75 29.84 -8.74 -12.56
N MET A 76 28.68 -8.23 -13.01
CA MET A 76 28.00 -7.10 -12.38
C MET A 76 27.46 -7.47 -10.99
N GLU A 77 26.81 -8.62 -10.85
CA GLU A 77 26.28 -9.10 -9.57
C GLU A 77 27.42 -9.29 -8.54
N GLY A 78 28.47 -10.03 -8.91
CA GLY A 78 29.60 -10.29 -8.02
C GLY A 78 30.38 -9.04 -7.61
N CYS A 79 30.46 -8.03 -8.49
CA CYS A 79 31.09 -6.74 -8.20
C CYS A 79 30.30 -5.93 -7.16
N LEU A 80 29.00 -5.74 -7.40
CA LEU A 80 28.13 -4.96 -6.53
C LEU A 80 27.99 -5.61 -5.15
N GLU A 81 27.93 -6.95 -5.08
CA GLU A 81 27.88 -7.68 -3.82
C GLU A 81 29.17 -7.52 -2.99
N LYS A 82 30.34 -7.71 -3.61
CA LYS A 82 31.63 -7.60 -2.90
C LYS A 82 31.89 -6.18 -2.39
N PHE A 83 31.61 -5.16 -3.20
CA PHE A 83 31.81 -3.76 -2.81
C PHE A 83 30.80 -3.31 -1.76
N SER A 84 29.52 -3.65 -1.90
CA SER A 84 28.51 -3.30 -0.89
C SER A 84 28.79 -3.97 0.47
N THR A 85 29.26 -5.22 0.45
CA THR A 85 29.62 -5.96 1.67
C THR A 85 30.78 -5.28 2.40
N LYS A 86 31.88 -4.97 1.69
CA LYS A 86 33.04 -4.31 2.30
C LYS A 86 32.71 -2.88 2.76
N LEU A 87 31.92 -2.14 1.98
CA LEU A 87 31.44 -0.82 2.38
C LEU A 87 30.61 -0.90 3.67
N SER A 88 29.74 -1.91 3.81
CA SER A 88 28.94 -2.12 5.02
C SER A 88 29.80 -2.38 6.26
N VAL A 89 30.91 -3.12 6.13
CA VAL A 89 31.88 -3.34 7.21
C VAL A 89 32.53 -2.02 7.65
N ILE A 90 32.98 -1.19 6.71
CA ILE A 90 33.57 0.12 7.00
C ILE A 90 32.56 1.04 7.71
N LEU A 91 31.30 1.06 7.23
CA LEU A 91 30.23 1.86 7.83
C LEU A 91 29.84 1.40 9.23
N LYS A 92 29.98 0.11 9.53
CA LYS A 92 29.81 -0.42 10.89
C LYS A 92 30.86 0.16 11.83
N GLY A 93 32.14 0.12 11.44
CA GLY A 93 33.23 0.73 12.22
C GLY A 93 33.06 2.23 12.42
N GLN A 94 32.57 2.96 11.42
CA GLN A 94 32.23 4.38 11.57
C GLN A 94 31.12 4.60 12.62
N GLY A 95 30.15 3.70 12.71
CA GLY A 95 29.12 3.71 13.75
C GLY A 95 29.70 3.57 15.16
N GLU A 96 30.59 2.59 15.36
CA GLU A 96 31.30 2.34 16.63
C GLU A 96 32.15 3.55 17.06
N LEU A 97 32.80 4.23 16.09
CA LEU A 97 33.52 5.48 16.33
C LEU A 97 32.60 6.62 16.82
N MET A 98 31.39 6.73 16.27
CA MET A 98 30.41 7.73 16.71
C MET A 98 29.90 7.44 18.13
N GLU A 99 29.73 6.17 18.50
CA GLU A 99 29.36 5.77 19.87
C GLU A 99 30.46 6.13 20.88
N THR A 100 31.72 5.86 20.54
CA THR A 100 32.85 6.24 21.40
C THR A 100 32.97 7.77 21.54
N THR A 101 32.78 8.50 20.44
CA THR A 101 32.71 9.98 20.46
C THR A 101 31.59 10.49 21.36
N GLN A 102 30.42 9.84 21.35
CA GLN A 102 29.31 10.16 22.24
C GLN A 102 29.67 9.91 23.72
N SER A 103 30.40 8.83 24.02
CA SER A 103 30.91 8.56 25.38
C SER A 103 31.86 9.66 25.87
N VAL A 104 32.78 10.12 25.00
CA VAL A 104 33.68 11.25 25.27
C VAL A 104 32.91 12.52 25.58
N LYS A 105 31.89 12.85 24.78
CA LYS A 105 30.98 13.98 25.04
C LYS A 105 30.32 13.86 26.41
N THR A 106 29.80 12.68 26.76
CA THR A 106 29.15 12.43 28.06
C THR A 106 30.11 12.63 29.23
N LYS A 107 31.36 12.14 29.13
CA LYS A 107 32.40 12.34 30.17
C LYS A 107 32.71 13.81 30.39
N LEU A 108 32.95 14.57 29.31
CA LEU A 108 33.22 16.01 29.38
C LEU A 108 32.01 16.78 29.96
N GLN A 109 30.80 16.37 29.57
CA GLN A 109 29.57 17.00 30.05
C GLN A 109 29.32 16.73 31.54
N SER A 110 29.64 15.53 32.04
CA SER A 110 29.54 15.18 33.46
C SER A 110 30.53 16.01 34.29
N PHE A 111 31.79 16.16 33.85
CA PHE A 111 32.76 17.03 34.52
C PHE A 111 32.25 18.47 34.69
N VAL A 112 31.65 19.05 33.63
CA VAL A 112 31.05 20.40 33.70
C VAL A 112 29.83 20.43 34.62
N LYS A 113 28.91 19.46 34.51
CA LYS A 113 27.65 19.48 35.25
C LYS A 113 27.77 19.11 36.73
N GLU A 114 28.74 18.29 37.07
CA GLU A 114 28.89 17.73 38.41
C GLU A 114 30.07 18.38 39.14
N ASP A 115 31.29 18.28 38.61
CA ASP A 115 32.50 18.75 39.30
C ASP A 115 32.59 20.29 39.33
N VAL A 116 32.41 20.97 38.20
CA VAL A 116 32.44 22.45 38.15
C VAL A 116 31.26 23.05 38.92
N ARG A 117 30.07 22.43 38.84
CA ARG A 117 28.91 22.85 39.61
C ARG A 117 29.15 22.75 41.11
N ARG A 118 29.68 21.62 41.58
CA ARG A 118 30.01 21.42 43.00
C ARG A 118 31.05 22.44 43.48
N PHE A 119 32.06 22.72 42.67
CA PHE A 119 33.04 23.78 42.96
C PHE A 119 32.39 25.15 43.15
N LYS A 120 31.43 25.53 42.27
CA LYS A 120 30.68 26.79 42.39
C LYS A 120 29.79 26.84 43.62
N GLU A 121 29.17 25.73 44.01
CA GLU A 121 28.34 25.64 45.22
C GLU A 121 29.18 25.86 46.49
N VAL A 122 30.34 25.21 46.60
CA VAL A 122 31.26 25.40 47.75
C VAL A 122 31.88 26.80 47.74
N ARG A 123 32.24 27.34 46.57
CA ARG A 123 32.69 28.73 46.43
C ARG A 123 31.68 29.72 47.02
N LYS A 124 30.39 29.57 46.66
CA LYS A 124 29.32 30.47 47.12
C LYS A 124 29.17 30.43 48.64
N GLU A 125 29.27 29.25 49.23
CA GLU A 125 29.22 29.10 50.69
C GLU A 125 30.46 29.72 51.35
N PHE A 126 31.66 29.51 50.79
CA PHE A 126 32.89 30.16 51.26
C PHE A 126 32.79 31.70 51.22
N GLU A 127 32.35 32.29 50.12
CA GLU A 127 32.15 33.75 49.97
C GLU A 127 31.17 34.27 51.03
N ARG A 128 30.03 33.57 51.21
CA ARG A 128 29.03 33.92 52.24
C ARG A 128 29.60 33.86 53.65
N ARG A 129 30.42 32.85 53.97
CA ARG A 129 31.09 32.73 55.27
C ARG A 129 32.17 33.80 55.46
N SER A 130 32.85 34.21 54.39
CA SER A 130 33.80 35.33 54.39
C SER A 130 33.11 36.64 54.78
N GLU A 131 31.99 36.97 54.11
CA GLU A 131 31.21 38.18 54.42
C GLU A 131 30.68 38.18 55.86
N CYS A 132 30.22 37.03 56.36
CA CYS A 132 29.79 36.89 57.76
C CYS A 132 30.93 37.15 58.75
N LEU A 133 32.15 36.70 58.43
CA LEU A 133 33.34 36.92 59.24
C LEU A 133 33.72 38.40 59.26
N GLU A 134 33.76 39.06 58.10
CA GLU A 134 34.05 40.49 57.98
C GLU A 134 33.04 41.33 58.79
N GLY A 135 31.75 41.02 58.68
CA GLY A 135 30.70 41.69 59.47
C GLY A 135 30.85 41.45 60.98
N ALA A 136 31.23 40.24 61.41
CA ALA A 136 31.49 39.96 62.82
C ALA A 136 32.76 40.65 63.35
N GLN A 137 33.81 40.75 62.53
CA GLN A 137 35.04 41.50 62.84
C GLN A 137 34.74 42.99 63.02
N ALA A 138 33.96 43.59 62.12
CA ALA A 138 33.58 45.00 62.21
C ALA A 138 32.76 45.30 63.48
N ARG A 139 31.75 44.46 63.78
CA ARG A 139 30.95 44.60 65.01
C ARG A 139 31.79 44.47 66.28
N ASN A 140 32.72 43.51 66.30
CA ASN A 140 33.62 43.33 67.44
C ASN A 140 34.58 44.52 67.62
N ALA A 141 35.10 45.08 66.52
CA ALA A 141 35.99 46.24 66.57
C ALA A 141 35.29 47.53 67.02
N GLN A 142 33.99 47.68 66.71
CA GLN A 142 33.17 48.85 67.06
C GLN A 142 32.51 48.74 68.43
N ALA A 143 32.64 47.61 69.14
CA ALA A 143 31.97 47.38 70.42
C ALA A 143 32.47 48.39 71.50
N PRO A 144 31.55 49.12 72.17
CA PRO A 144 31.93 50.17 73.12
C PRO A 144 32.51 49.58 74.42
N ARG A 145 33.72 50.00 74.78
CA ARG A 145 34.45 49.51 75.98
C ARG A 145 33.68 49.66 77.30
N GLY A 146 32.73 50.60 77.39
CA GLY A 146 31.92 50.86 78.58
C GLY A 146 30.75 49.88 78.78
N LYS A 147 30.46 48.99 77.83
CA LYS A 147 29.36 48.03 77.89
C LYS A 147 29.88 46.60 77.75
N GLN A 148 30.27 46.01 78.86
CA GLN A 148 30.97 44.72 78.89
C GLN A 148 30.15 43.56 78.29
N HIS A 149 28.83 43.55 78.50
CA HIS A 149 27.93 42.56 77.90
C HIS A 149 27.90 42.61 76.35
N GLU A 150 27.88 43.81 75.75
CA GLU A 150 27.90 43.96 74.29
C GLU A 150 29.26 43.54 73.69
N VAL A 151 30.36 43.76 74.43
CA VAL A 151 31.70 43.31 74.04
C VAL A 151 31.82 41.78 74.08
N GLU A 152 31.26 41.14 75.11
CA GLU A 152 31.25 39.67 75.22
C GLU A 152 30.38 39.02 74.13
N GLU A 153 29.21 39.58 73.84
CA GLU A 153 28.35 39.11 72.75
C GLU A 153 29.05 39.22 71.38
N ALA A 154 29.65 40.37 71.08
CA ALA A 154 30.38 40.59 69.84
C ALA A 154 31.61 39.66 69.71
N SER A 155 32.32 39.41 70.82
CA SER A 155 33.48 38.49 70.86
C SER A 155 33.05 37.04 70.60
N ASN A 156 31.95 36.60 71.21
CA ASN A 156 31.40 35.27 70.99
C ASN A 156 30.88 35.09 69.55
N ALA A 157 30.21 36.10 68.99
CA ALA A 157 29.78 36.10 67.60
C ALA A 157 30.97 36.01 66.63
N LEU A 158 32.06 36.73 66.90
CA LEU A 158 33.30 36.65 66.13
C LEU A 158 33.95 35.27 66.20
N LEU A 159 34.01 34.65 67.38
CA LEU A 159 34.58 33.31 67.55
C LEU A 159 33.80 32.25 66.76
N ASN A 160 32.47 32.33 66.78
CA ASN A 160 31.60 31.46 66.00
C ASN A 160 31.76 31.68 64.50
N ALA A 161 31.80 32.94 64.04
CA ALA A 161 32.02 33.26 62.63
C ALA A 161 33.39 32.75 62.14
N ARG A 162 34.44 32.89 62.96
CA ARG A 162 35.80 32.41 62.62
C ARG A 162 35.86 30.88 62.52
N ARG A 163 35.17 30.16 63.42
CA ARG A 163 35.10 28.68 63.35
C ARG A 163 34.38 28.23 62.08
N ALA A 164 33.24 28.85 61.77
CA ALA A 164 32.46 28.54 60.56
C ALA A 164 33.25 28.84 59.28
N PHE A 165 33.92 30.00 59.20
CA PHE A 165 34.77 30.35 58.07
C PHE A 165 35.92 29.37 57.87
N ARG A 166 36.63 28.99 58.94
CA ARG A 166 37.75 28.05 58.84
C ARG A 166 37.33 26.67 58.33
N SER A 167 36.18 26.17 58.77
CA SER A 167 35.64 24.89 58.26
C SER A 167 35.39 24.99 56.76
N GLU A 168 34.69 26.03 56.33
CA GLU A 168 34.34 26.20 54.92
C GLU A 168 35.56 26.50 54.04
N ALA A 169 36.55 27.22 54.56
CA ALA A 169 37.81 27.49 53.87
C ALA A 169 38.59 26.19 53.60
N LEU A 170 38.59 25.24 54.54
CA LEU A 170 39.20 23.92 54.35
C LEU A 170 38.45 23.11 53.29
N ASP A 171 37.12 23.11 53.33
CA ASP A 171 36.28 22.44 52.33
C ASP A 171 36.50 23.04 50.93
N TYR A 172 36.62 24.36 50.83
CA TYR A 172 36.86 25.03 49.56
C TYR A 172 38.26 24.74 48.99
N VAL A 173 39.30 24.77 49.82
CA VAL A 173 40.66 24.39 49.42
C VAL A 173 40.74 22.92 49.00
N LEU A 174 40.01 22.03 49.69
CA LEU A 174 39.89 20.64 49.26
C LEU A 174 39.27 20.54 47.87
N GLN A 175 38.15 21.22 47.62
CA GLN A 175 37.49 21.20 46.31
C GLN A 175 38.37 21.77 45.19
N ILE A 176 39.13 22.85 45.46
CA ILE A 176 40.10 23.42 44.52
C ILE A 176 41.15 22.38 44.12
N ASN A 177 41.73 21.69 45.10
CA ASN A 177 42.76 20.70 44.82
C ASN A 177 42.17 19.48 44.08
N VAL A 178 40.94 19.07 44.40
CA VAL A 178 40.25 17.97 43.70
C VAL A 178 39.95 18.32 42.24
N ILE A 179 39.38 19.48 41.95
CA ILE A 179 39.04 19.87 40.57
C ILE A 179 40.30 20.05 39.71
N GLU A 180 41.40 20.55 40.29
CA GLU A 180 42.70 20.67 39.62
C GLU A 180 43.35 19.32 39.32
N ALA A 181 43.16 18.31 40.18
CA ALA A 181 43.61 16.96 39.90
C ALA A 181 42.73 16.30 38.81
N LYS A 182 41.41 16.37 38.95
CA LYS A 182 40.45 15.74 38.04
C LYS A 182 40.48 16.31 36.63
N LYS A 183 40.64 17.64 36.47
CA LYS A 183 40.68 18.26 35.13
C LYS A 183 41.75 17.61 34.24
N ARG A 184 42.89 17.23 34.84
CA ARG A 184 44.00 16.62 34.10
C ARG A 184 43.68 15.18 33.74
N THR A 185 43.15 14.39 34.67
CA THR A 185 42.88 12.97 34.42
C THR A 185 41.74 12.78 33.43
N ASP A 186 40.63 13.49 33.61
CA ASP A 186 39.38 13.17 32.93
C ASP A 186 39.39 13.67 31.49
N ILE A 187 39.95 14.86 31.25
CA ILE A 187 40.09 15.41 29.90
C ILE A 187 41.10 14.58 29.09
N LEU A 188 42.25 14.21 29.68
CA LEU A 188 43.25 13.41 28.98
C LEU A 188 42.72 12.02 28.64
N MET A 189 42.07 11.34 29.57
CA MET A 189 41.43 10.03 29.35
C MET A 189 40.36 10.09 28.26
N ALA A 190 39.55 11.15 28.24
CA ALA A 190 38.52 11.34 27.23
C ALA A 190 39.12 11.56 25.83
N MET A 191 40.17 12.37 25.71
CA MET A 191 40.84 12.61 24.42
C MET A 191 41.63 11.39 23.94
N LEU A 192 42.29 10.67 24.84
CA LEU A 192 43.01 9.44 24.51
C LEU A 192 42.05 8.39 23.93
N SER A 193 40.91 8.18 24.59
CA SER A 193 39.87 7.25 24.12
C SER A 193 39.34 7.62 22.72
N LEU A 194 39.22 8.91 22.40
CA LEU A 194 38.82 9.34 21.06
C LEU A 194 39.90 9.01 20.01
N MET A 195 41.17 9.26 20.33
CA MET A 195 42.29 9.00 19.41
C MET A 195 42.50 7.51 19.18
N GLU A 196 42.34 6.68 20.20
CA GLU A 196 42.38 5.22 20.06
C GLU A 196 41.25 4.71 19.16
N ALA A 197 40.03 5.21 19.33
CA ALA A 197 38.90 4.84 18.48
C ALA A 197 39.11 5.26 17.02
N GLN A 198 39.65 6.46 16.78
CA GLN A 198 40.02 6.92 15.44
C GLN A 198 41.06 5.99 14.81
N ALA A 199 42.14 5.67 15.55
CA ALA A 199 43.20 4.78 15.06
C ALA A 199 42.64 3.40 14.68
N GLN A 200 41.80 2.81 15.54
CA GLN A 200 41.14 1.54 15.26
C GLN A 200 40.24 1.61 14.02
N PHE A 201 39.44 2.66 13.87
CA PHE A 201 38.58 2.84 12.70
C PHE A 201 39.39 2.85 11.39
N PHE A 202 40.45 3.68 11.33
CA PHE A 202 41.30 3.76 10.14
C PHE A 202 42.05 2.46 9.86
N GLN A 203 42.53 1.76 10.89
CA GLN A 203 43.20 0.48 10.74
C GLN A 203 42.27 -0.59 10.14
N HIS A 204 41.06 -0.75 10.69
CA HIS A 204 40.08 -1.70 10.17
C HIS A 204 39.62 -1.35 8.76
N GLY A 205 39.39 -0.05 8.50
CA GLY A 205 39.02 0.42 7.16
C GLY A 205 40.10 0.14 6.12
N HIS A 206 41.36 0.41 6.46
CA HIS A 206 42.50 0.09 5.60
C HIS A 206 42.58 -1.41 5.31
N GLN A 207 42.53 -2.26 6.35
CA GLN A 207 42.58 -3.71 6.18
C GLN A 207 41.46 -4.22 5.26
N SER A 208 40.23 -3.74 5.45
CA SER A 208 39.07 -4.13 4.64
C SER A 208 39.22 -3.78 3.17
N LEU A 209 39.80 -2.61 2.87
CA LEU A 209 40.06 -2.14 1.51
C LEU A 209 41.25 -2.88 0.86
N SER A 210 42.31 -3.15 1.62
CA SER A 210 43.48 -3.89 1.12
C SER A 210 43.14 -5.32 0.71
N GLU A 211 42.20 -5.97 1.40
CA GLU A 211 41.66 -7.28 0.99
C GLU A 211 40.95 -7.27 -0.37
N LEU A 212 40.52 -6.09 -0.86
CA LEU A 212 39.91 -5.93 -2.19
C LEU A 212 40.92 -5.64 -3.30
N ASP A 213 42.20 -5.41 -3.01
CA ASP A 213 43.16 -4.91 -4.00
C ASP A 213 43.30 -5.82 -5.22
N LEU A 214 43.51 -7.12 -4.99
CA LEU A 214 43.60 -8.10 -6.07
C LEU A 214 42.31 -8.13 -6.90
N TYR A 215 41.15 -8.08 -6.24
CA TYR A 215 39.87 -8.08 -6.93
C TYR A 215 39.66 -6.81 -7.78
N ARG A 216 40.05 -5.64 -7.29
CA ARG A 216 39.95 -4.38 -8.05
C ARG A 216 40.83 -4.40 -9.29
N GLN A 217 42.01 -5.01 -9.21
CA GLN A 217 42.89 -5.18 -10.38
C GLN A 217 42.26 -6.11 -11.42
N THR A 218 41.80 -7.29 -11.01
CA THR A 218 41.13 -8.24 -11.91
C THR A 218 39.89 -7.62 -12.57
N LEU A 219 39.05 -6.92 -11.80
CA LEU A 219 37.85 -6.27 -12.33
C LEU A 219 38.19 -5.17 -13.35
N SER A 220 39.31 -4.45 -13.17
CA SER A 220 39.76 -3.42 -14.10
C SER A 220 40.20 -4.03 -15.45
N GLU A 221 40.86 -5.18 -15.42
CA GLU A 221 41.24 -5.93 -16.63
C GLU A 221 40.00 -6.46 -17.36
N GLU A 222 39.07 -7.08 -16.62
CA GLU A 222 37.80 -7.57 -17.16
C GLU A 222 36.97 -6.45 -17.81
N HIS A 223 36.85 -5.29 -17.14
CA HIS A 223 36.17 -4.11 -17.68
C HIS A 223 36.80 -3.65 -19.00
N THR A 224 38.13 -3.60 -19.08
CA THR A 224 38.83 -3.21 -20.31
C THR A 224 38.52 -4.18 -21.45
N GLN A 225 38.47 -5.48 -21.17
CA GLN A 225 38.11 -6.49 -22.16
C GLN A 225 36.65 -6.37 -22.61
N LEU A 226 35.71 -6.09 -21.69
CA LEU A 226 34.30 -5.87 -22.01
C LEU A 226 34.09 -4.67 -22.93
N VAL A 227 34.83 -3.57 -22.70
CA VAL A 227 34.78 -2.38 -23.56
C VAL A 227 35.25 -2.70 -24.99
N LEU A 228 36.33 -3.47 -25.13
CA LEU A 228 36.84 -3.89 -26.44
C LEU A 228 35.84 -4.79 -27.18
N ASN A 229 35.23 -5.75 -26.46
CA ASN A 229 34.23 -6.65 -27.03
C ASN A 229 32.99 -5.88 -27.49
N SER A 230 32.48 -4.96 -26.66
CA SER A 230 31.33 -4.11 -27.00
C SER A 230 31.59 -3.25 -28.24
N ALA A 231 32.79 -2.66 -28.37
CA ALA A 231 33.16 -1.87 -29.55
C ALA A 231 33.20 -2.73 -30.82
N ARG A 232 33.70 -3.97 -30.72
CA ARG A 232 33.70 -4.94 -31.83
C ARG A 232 32.28 -5.32 -32.24
N GLU A 233 31.43 -5.70 -31.30
CA GLU A 233 30.04 -6.07 -31.56
C GLU A 233 29.25 -4.93 -32.21
N LYS A 234 29.45 -3.69 -31.71
CA LYS A 234 28.85 -2.51 -32.31
C LYS A 234 29.25 -2.36 -33.78
N ARG A 235 30.54 -2.46 -34.09
CA ARG A 235 31.03 -2.38 -35.48
C ARG A 235 30.42 -3.48 -36.35
N ASP A 236 30.37 -4.72 -35.87
CA ASP A 236 29.80 -5.85 -36.61
C ASP A 236 28.29 -5.62 -36.87
N MET A 237 27.56 -5.11 -35.88
CA MET A 237 26.13 -4.76 -36.01
C MET A 237 25.90 -3.62 -37.01
N GLU A 238 26.73 -2.58 -36.99
CA GLU A 238 26.68 -1.47 -37.96
C GLU A 238 26.92 -1.98 -39.40
N GLN A 239 27.86 -2.91 -39.59
CA GLN A 239 28.12 -3.53 -40.89
C GLN A 239 26.93 -4.37 -41.38
N ARG A 240 26.34 -5.20 -40.51
CA ARG A 240 25.13 -5.98 -40.84
C ARG A 240 23.96 -5.05 -41.20
N HIS A 241 23.74 -4.01 -40.41
CA HIS A 241 22.71 -3.00 -40.68
C HIS A 241 22.92 -2.34 -42.06
N ALA A 242 24.16 -1.95 -42.40
CA ALA A 242 24.49 -1.38 -43.70
C ALA A 242 24.28 -2.39 -44.86
N ALA A 243 24.57 -3.68 -44.64
CA ALA A 243 24.36 -4.72 -45.63
C ALA A 243 22.87 -4.99 -45.90
N ILE A 244 22.04 -5.03 -44.85
CA ILE A 244 20.58 -5.18 -44.97
C ILE A 244 20.01 -3.99 -45.74
N LYS A 245 20.37 -2.76 -45.34
CA LYS A 245 19.93 -1.53 -46.02
C LYS A 245 20.24 -1.51 -47.53
N LYS A 246 21.34 -2.16 -47.96
CA LYS A 246 21.70 -2.29 -49.39
C LYS A 246 20.87 -3.34 -50.14
N LYS A 247 20.36 -4.38 -49.45
CA LYS A 247 19.47 -5.39 -50.04
C LYS A 247 18.02 -4.89 -50.17
N ASP A 248 17.61 -3.92 -49.36
CA ASP A 248 16.21 -3.59 -49.06
C ASP A 248 15.53 -2.55 -49.99
N ILE A 249 15.92 -2.47 -51.28
CA ILE A 249 15.28 -1.56 -52.26
C ILE A 249 14.27 -2.29 -53.18
N SER A 250 14.25 -3.63 -53.17
CA SER A 250 13.30 -4.45 -53.94
C SER A 250 12.20 -5.02 -53.02
N TYR A 251 11.43 -4.13 -52.37
CA TYR A 251 10.41 -4.52 -51.40
C TYR A 251 9.10 -4.93 -52.09
N ASP A 252 9.01 -6.18 -52.56
CA ASP A 252 7.72 -6.89 -52.77
C ASP A 252 7.88 -8.42 -52.99
N ASP A 253 9.06 -8.91 -53.40
CA ASP A 253 9.11 -10.19 -54.12
C ASP A 253 9.50 -11.46 -53.34
N THR A 254 10.12 -11.38 -52.15
CA THR A 254 10.87 -12.52 -51.55
C THR A 254 10.55 -12.90 -50.10
N ILE A 255 9.56 -12.29 -49.42
CA ILE A 255 9.34 -12.54 -47.96
C ILE A 255 8.14 -13.46 -47.67
N MET A 256 7.41 -13.94 -48.68
CA MET A 256 6.24 -14.80 -48.50
C MET A 256 6.48 -16.23 -49.01
N ASP A 257 7.46 -16.91 -48.43
CA ASP A 257 7.72 -18.32 -48.75
C ASP A 257 6.76 -19.21 -47.93
N PHE A 258 5.77 -19.81 -48.60
CA PHE A 258 4.97 -20.89 -48.04
C PHE A 258 5.86 -22.13 -47.89
N ASN A 259 5.96 -22.66 -46.67
CA ASN A 259 6.71 -23.89 -46.40
C ASN A 259 5.87 -24.82 -45.54
N ALA A 260 5.20 -25.79 -46.17
CA ALA A 260 4.37 -26.78 -45.50
C ALA A 260 5.12 -27.61 -44.45
N ASP A 261 6.44 -27.77 -44.61
CA ASP A 261 7.32 -28.57 -43.74
C ASP A 261 8.23 -27.71 -42.86
N ALA A 262 7.86 -26.45 -42.60
CA ALA A 262 8.66 -25.57 -41.76
C ALA A 262 8.86 -26.19 -40.36
N ALA A 263 10.12 -26.22 -39.89
CA ALA A 263 10.50 -26.87 -38.62
C ALA A 263 9.78 -26.29 -37.38
N ASN A 264 9.19 -25.10 -37.49
CA ASN A 264 8.39 -24.45 -36.44
C ASN A 264 6.89 -24.83 -36.48
N GLY A 265 6.45 -25.62 -37.46
CA GLY A 265 5.04 -26.01 -37.65
C GLY A 265 4.13 -24.88 -38.15
N ILE A 266 4.70 -23.78 -38.64
CA ILE A 266 3.98 -22.62 -39.21
C ILE A 266 4.15 -22.63 -40.72
N ALA A 267 3.07 -22.90 -41.45
CA ALA A 267 3.11 -23.02 -42.91
C ALA A 267 3.21 -21.66 -43.62
N MET A 268 2.62 -20.62 -43.02
CA MET A 268 2.68 -19.24 -43.50
C MET A 268 2.33 -18.28 -42.35
N GLU A 269 2.95 -17.11 -42.31
CA GLU A 269 2.57 -16.02 -41.41
C GLU A 269 2.72 -14.64 -42.06
N GLY A 270 1.97 -13.66 -41.56
CA GLY A 270 2.01 -12.29 -42.05
C GLY A 270 0.79 -11.46 -41.68
N TYR A 271 0.82 -10.18 -42.02
CA TYR A 271 -0.31 -9.29 -41.75
C TYR A 271 -1.43 -9.45 -42.78
N LEU A 272 -2.67 -9.52 -42.29
CA LEU A 272 -3.88 -9.37 -43.11
C LEU A 272 -4.87 -8.44 -42.40
N TYR A 273 -5.75 -7.81 -43.17
CA TYR A 273 -6.94 -7.15 -42.64
C TYR A 273 -8.09 -8.15 -42.55
N LYS A 274 -8.76 -8.20 -41.40
CA LYS A 274 -9.98 -8.99 -41.19
C LYS A 274 -11.18 -8.08 -41.05
N ARG A 275 -12.27 -8.39 -41.75
CA ARG A 275 -13.55 -7.72 -41.51
C ARG A 275 -14.20 -8.29 -40.26
N ALA A 276 -14.62 -7.40 -39.36
CA ALA A 276 -15.42 -7.76 -38.20
C ALA A 276 -16.79 -8.27 -38.64
N SER A 277 -17.33 -9.23 -37.91
CA SER A 277 -18.69 -9.77 -38.13
C SER A 277 -19.77 -8.90 -37.47
N ASN A 278 -19.40 -7.77 -36.88
CA ASN A 278 -20.30 -6.81 -36.25
C ASN A 278 -21.02 -5.94 -37.29
N ALA A 279 -22.09 -5.25 -36.88
CA ALA A 279 -22.92 -4.43 -37.77
C ALA A 279 -22.14 -3.32 -38.50
N PHE A 280 -21.09 -2.79 -37.86
CA PHE A 280 -20.23 -1.74 -38.42
C PHE A 280 -19.21 -2.25 -39.45
N LYS A 281 -19.08 -3.57 -39.64
CA LYS A 281 -18.22 -4.22 -40.66
C LYS A 281 -16.79 -3.63 -40.71
N THR A 282 -16.19 -3.35 -39.55
CA THR A 282 -14.90 -2.67 -39.46
C THR A 282 -13.75 -3.58 -39.88
N TRP A 283 -12.69 -3.01 -40.47
CA TRP A 283 -11.52 -3.76 -40.93
C TRP A 283 -10.35 -3.57 -39.98
N ASN A 284 -9.75 -4.69 -39.56
CA ASN A 284 -8.73 -4.71 -38.53
C ASN A 284 -7.49 -5.46 -39.01
N ARG A 285 -6.31 -4.81 -38.99
CA ARG A 285 -5.04 -5.46 -39.32
C ARG A 285 -4.59 -6.37 -38.17
N ARG A 286 -4.28 -7.63 -38.45
CA ARG A 286 -3.80 -8.62 -37.46
C ARG A 286 -2.68 -9.46 -38.07
N TRP A 287 -1.82 -10.03 -37.22
CA TRP A 287 -0.79 -10.98 -37.65
C TRP A 287 -1.41 -12.38 -37.69
N PHE A 288 -1.57 -12.93 -38.88
CA PHE A 288 -2.11 -14.26 -39.10
C PHE A 288 -1.00 -15.28 -39.20
N SER A 289 -1.28 -16.50 -38.75
CA SER A 289 -0.44 -17.67 -39.04
C SER A 289 -1.30 -18.89 -39.34
N ILE A 290 -0.81 -19.73 -40.24
CA ILE A 290 -1.35 -21.06 -40.50
C ILE A 290 -0.47 -22.06 -39.77
N GLN A 291 -1.02 -22.72 -38.76
CA GLN A 291 -0.29 -23.67 -37.93
C GLN A 291 -1.22 -24.80 -37.50
N LYS A 292 -0.73 -26.05 -37.58
CA LYS A 292 -1.48 -27.25 -37.15
C LYS A 292 -2.90 -27.36 -37.73
N ASN A 293 -3.07 -27.11 -39.04
CA ASN A 293 -4.36 -27.11 -39.73
C ASN A 293 -5.38 -26.07 -39.22
N GLN A 294 -4.92 -25.04 -38.50
CA GLN A 294 -5.71 -23.93 -38.01
C GLN A 294 -5.29 -22.62 -38.66
N LEU A 295 -6.26 -21.73 -38.85
CA LEU A 295 -6.00 -20.33 -39.17
C LEU A 295 -6.17 -19.51 -37.91
N VAL A 296 -5.09 -18.89 -37.42
CA VAL A 296 -5.08 -18.12 -36.18
C VAL A 296 -4.56 -16.71 -36.43
N TYR A 297 -4.88 -15.77 -35.53
CA TYR A 297 -4.24 -14.46 -35.51
C TYR A 297 -3.88 -13.98 -34.11
N GLN A 298 -2.93 -13.05 -34.02
CA GLN A 298 -2.59 -12.29 -32.81
C GLN A 298 -2.65 -10.77 -33.04
N LYS A 299 -2.97 -10.01 -32.00
CA LYS A 299 -3.01 -8.53 -32.06
C LYS A 299 -1.61 -7.94 -31.83
N LYS A 300 -0.90 -8.43 -30.82
CA LYS A 300 0.49 -8.09 -30.48
C LYS A 300 1.33 -9.35 -30.26
N PHE A 301 2.64 -9.19 -30.26
CA PHE A 301 3.58 -10.28 -29.97
C PHE A 301 3.32 -10.85 -28.56
N LYS A 302 3.22 -12.19 -28.46
CA LYS A 302 2.86 -12.97 -27.25
C LYS A 302 1.41 -12.84 -26.77
N ASP A 303 0.52 -12.24 -27.55
CA ASP A 303 -0.91 -12.37 -27.25
C ASP A 303 -1.39 -13.81 -27.46
N GLN A 304 -2.46 -14.19 -26.77
CA GLN A 304 -3.11 -15.46 -27.01
C GLN A 304 -3.62 -15.52 -28.46
N LEU A 305 -3.26 -16.60 -29.16
CA LEU A 305 -3.67 -16.82 -30.55
C LEU A 305 -5.19 -16.99 -30.63
N THR A 306 -5.85 -16.12 -31.37
CA THR A 306 -7.28 -16.22 -31.65
C THR A 306 -7.49 -17.16 -32.83
N VAL A 307 -8.16 -18.29 -32.58
CA VAL A 307 -8.50 -19.26 -33.63
C VAL A 307 -9.66 -18.72 -34.48
N VAL A 308 -9.37 -18.41 -35.74
CA VAL A 308 -10.38 -18.00 -36.72
C VAL A 308 -11.09 -19.21 -37.29
N VAL A 309 -10.32 -20.26 -37.58
CA VAL A 309 -10.79 -21.53 -38.10
C VAL A 309 -10.11 -22.65 -37.32
N GLU A 310 -10.93 -23.47 -36.64
CA GLU A 310 -10.48 -24.59 -35.80
C GLU A 310 -10.00 -25.79 -36.62
N ASP A 311 -10.56 -25.97 -37.82
CA ASP A 311 -10.19 -27.04 -38.73
C ASP A 311 -10.34 -26.58 -40.18
N LEU A 312 -9.21 -26.37 -40.85
CA LEU A 312 -9.18 -25.97 -42.25
C LEU A 312 -9.77 -27.04 -43.17
N ARG A 313 -9.81 -28.34 -42.80
CA ARG A 313 -10.34 -29.42 -43.67
C ARG A 313 -11.78 -29.18 -44.11
N LEU A 314 -12.59 -28.58 -43.23
CA LEU A 314 -14.00 -28.32 -43.51
C LEU A 314 -14.22 -26.99 -44.24
N CYS A 315 -13.14 -26.32 -44.67
CA CYS A 315 -13.20 -24.98 -45.23
C CYS A 315 -13.03 -24.97 -46.73
N THR A 316 -13.55 -23.90 -47.35
CA THR A 316 -13.25 -23.53 -48.73
C THR A 316 -12.76 -22.09 -48.73
N VAL A 317 -11.80 -21.77 -49.60
CA VAL A 317 -11.33 -20.40 -49.80
C VAL A 317 -11.73 -19.92 -51.18
N LYS A 318 -12.28 -18.70 -51.24
CA LYS A 318 -12.83 -18.10 -52.46
C LYS A 318 -12.38 -16.65 -52.60
N ASN A 319 -12.20 -16.21 -53.84
CA ASN A 319 -12.07 -14.78 -54.14
C ASN A 319 -13.40 -14.07 -53.89
N SER A 320 -13.35 -12.93 -53.20
CA SER A 320 -14.54 -12.11 -52.96
C SER A 320 -14.62 -11.02 -54.02
N THR A 321 -15.43 -11.24 -55.06
CA THR A 321 -15.63 -10.29 -56.17
C THR A 321 -16.76 -9.28 -55.92
N GLU A 322 -17.60 -9.52 -54.90
CA GLU A 322 -18.77 -8.69 -54.57
C GLU A 322 -18.47 -7.61 -53.51
N ASN A 323 -17.21 -7.50 -53.07
CA ASN A 323 -16.81 -6.55 -52.02
C ASN A 323 -16.17 -5.28 -52.60
N GLU A 324 -16.39 -4.14 -51.93
CA GLU A 324 -15.87 -2.84 -52.38
C GLU A 324 -14.34 -2.71 -52.26
N ARG A 325 -13.68 -3.52 -51.43
CA ARG A 325 -12.22 -3.44 -51.20
C ARG A 325 -11.43 -4.41 -52.07
N ARG A 326 -10.31 -3.93 -52.62
CA ARG A 326 -9.35 -4.73 -53.40
C ARG A 326 -8.68 -5.80 -52.55
N PHE A 327 -8.25 -6.89 -53.20
CA PHE A 327 -7.47 -7.99 -52.62
C PHE A 327 -8.16 -8.77 -51.50
N CYS A 328 -9.50 -8.83 -51.54
CA CYS A 328 -10.31 -9.54 -50.55
C CYS A 328 -10.54 -11.01 -50.94
N PHE A 329 -10.47 -11.89 -49.95
CA PHE A 329 -10.79 -13.31 -50.08
C PHE A 329 -11.52 -13.80 -48.84
N GLU A 330 -12.30 -14.87 -49.02
CA GLU A 330 -13.16 -15.43 -47.97
C GLU A 330 -12.72 -16.85 -47.65
N VAL A 331 -12.57 -17.14 -46.36
CA VAL A 331 -12.41 -18.49 -45.84
C VAL A 331 -13.74 -18.89 -45.21
N VAL A 332 -14.43 -19.84 -45.84
CA VAL A 332 -15.78 -20.28 -45.48
C VAL A 332 -15.69 -21.64 -44.83
N SER A 333 -16.10 -21.73 -43.55
CA SER A 333 -16.32 -22.97 -42.81
C SER A 333 -17.82 -23.22 -42.60
N PRO A 334 -18.25 -24.40 -42.09
CA PRO A 334 -19.66 -24.70 -41.87
C PRO A 334 -20.36 -23.77 -40.87
N SER A 335 -19.60 -23.18 -39.94
CA SER A 335 -20.12 -22.34 -38.86
C SER A 335 -19.72 -20.87 -38.97
N LYS A 336 -18.68 -20.53 -39.75
CA LYS A 336 -18.14 -19.16 -39.86
C LYS A 336 -17.69 -18.86 -41.28
N CYS A 337 -17.98 -17.65 -41.76
CA CYS A 337 -17.33 -17.08 -42.93
C CYS A 337 -16.43 -15.92 -42.48
N CYS A 338 -15.13 -16.01 -42.78
CA CYS A 338 -14.16 -14.98 -42.47
C CYS A 338 -13.72 -14.27 -43.74
N LEU A 339 -13.93 -12.95 -43.79
CA LEU A 339 -13.46 -12.12 -44.88
C LEU A 339 -12.13 -11.47 -44.51
N LEU A 340 -11.13 -11.70 -45.36
CA LEU A 340 -9.75 -11.25 -45.20
C LEU A 340 -9.33 -10.39 -46.41
N GLN A 341 -8.36 -9.52 -46.21
CA GLN A 341 -7.78 -8.65 -47.23
C GLN A 341 -6.26 -8.64 -47.08
N ALA A 342 -5.55 -8.89 -48.19
CA ALA A 342 -4.10 -8.79 -48.29
C ALA A 342 -3.66 -7.40 -48.80
N ASP A 343 -2.36 -7.10 -48.70
CA ASP A 343 -1.83 -5.79 -49.09
C ASP A 343 -1.55 -5.67 -50.61
N SER A 344 -1.38 -6.79 -51.33
CA SER A 344 -1.23 -6.84 -52.79
C SER A 344 -1.90 -8.07 -53.43
N GLU A 345 -2.08 -8.06 -54.74
CA GLU A 345 -2.62 -9.20 -55.51
C GLU A 345 -1.75 -10.45 -55.36
N ARG A 346 -0.43 -10.28 -55.37
CA ARG A 346 0.52 -11.38 -55.17
C ARG A 346 0.38 -11.98 -53.77
N GLN A 347 0.26 -11.14 -52.74
CA GLN A 347 0.03 -11.62 -51.36
C GLN A 347 -1.33 -12.31 -51.23
N GLN A 348 -2.38 -11.77 -51.85
CA GLN A 348 -3.70 -12.41 -51.88
C GLN A 348 -3.60 -13.82 -52.48
N GLN A 349 -2.97 -13.94 -53.64
CA GLN A 349 -2.81 -15.23 -54.32
C GLN A 349 -1.93 -16.20 -53.51
N ALA A 350 -0.88 -15.70 -52.85
CA ALA A 350 -0.03 -16.49 -51.98
C ALA A 350 -0.80 -17.02 -50.75
N TRP A 351 -1.57 -16.17 -50.07
CA TRP A 351 -2.41 -16.56 -48.94
C TRP A 351 -3.52 -17.54 -49.34
N ILE A 352 -4.17 -17.35 -50.49
CA ILE A 352 -5.18 -18.29 -50.99
C ILE A 352 -4.55 -19.64 -51.29
N THR A 353 -3.43 -19.65 -52.02
CA THR A 353 -2.70 -20.88 -52.35
C THR A 353 -2.24 -21.60 -51.08
N ALA A 354 -1.71 -20.87 -50.10
CA ALA A 354 -1.30 -21.43 -48.82
C ALA A 354 -2.47 -22.07 -48.06
N VAL A 355 -3.61 -21.38 -47.98
CA VAL A 355 -4.82 -21.93 -47.35
C VAL A 355 -5.32 -23.16 -48.11
N GLN A 356 -5.37 -23.15 -49.44
CA GLN A 356 -5.76 -24.31 -50.26
C GLN A 356 -4.82 -25.50 -50.05
N SER A 357 -3.52 -25.27 -50.05
CA SER A 357 -2.50 -26.30 -49.80
C SER A 357 -2.62 -26.88 -48.39
N SER A 358 -2.87 -26.05 -47.38
CA SER A 358 -3.11 -26.51 -46.01
C SER A 358 -4.41 -27.31 -45.89
N ILE A 359 -5.48 -26.94 -46.61
CA ILE A 359 -6.72 -27.74 -46.68
C ILE A 359 -6.41 -29.12 -47.29
N ALA A 360 -5.69 -29.16 -48.42
CA ALA A 360 -5.34 -30.40 -49.12
C ALA A 360 -4.44 -31.33 -48.29
N SER A 361 -3.42 -30.78 -47.63
CA SER A 361 -2.53 -31.52 -46.73
C SER A 361 -3.29 -32.11 -45.54
N ALA A 362 -4.21 -31.35 -44.94
CA ALA A 362 -5.02 -31.83 -43.82
C ALA A 362 -5.99 -32.97 -44.22
N PHE A 363 -6.38 -33.10 -45.50
CA PHE A 363 -7.12 -34.26 -46.00
C PHE A 363 -6.24 -35.51 -46.23
N GLN A 364 -4.95 -35.32 -46.51
CA GLN A 364 -4.01 -36.40 -46.77
C GLN A 364 -3.51 -37.08 -45.48
N GLU A 365 -3.38 -36.35 -44.37
CA GLU A 365 -2.96 -36.87 -43.06
C GLU A 365 -3.83 -38.04 -42.54
N HIS A 366 -5.08 -38.20 -43.00
CA HIS A 366 -5.95 -39.32 -42.58
C HIS A 366 -5.88 -40.55 -43.52
N ARG A 367 -5.21 -40.48 -44.68
CA ARG A 367 -5.09 -41.65 -45.56
C ARG A 367 -3.98 -42.64 -45.16
N GLU A 368 -3.11 -42.26 -44.24
CA GLU A 368 -2.03 -43.10 -43.74
C GLU A 368 -2.12 -43.33 -42.22
N ASP A 369 -3.21 -43.95 -41.75
CA ASP A 369 -3.19 -44.51 -40.39
C ASP A 369 -4.05 -45.80 -40.26
N PRO A 370 -3.46 -47.00 -40.48
CA PRO A 370 -4.16 -48.28 -40.36
C PRO A 370 -4.43 -48.76 -38.92
N HIS A 371 -3.98 -48.05 -37.88
CA HIS A 371 -4.03 -48.58 -36.50
C HIS A 371 -4.40 -47.55 -35.43
N SER A 372 -5.71 -47.31 -35.22
CA SER A 372 -6.20 -46.87 -33.91
C SER A 372 -7.66 -47.30 -33.67
N PRO A 373 -8.02 -47.79 -32.45
CA PRO A 373 -9.21 -48.61 -32.24
C PRO A 373 -10.49 -47.78 -32.11
N ARG A 374 -11.55 -48.33 -32.72
CA ARG A 374 -12.95 -47.92 -32.62
C ARG A 374 -13.39 -47.66 -31.17
N GLN A 375 -13.93 -46.47 -30.90
CA GLN A 375 -14.94 -46.29 -29.86
C GLN A 375 -16.21 -45.67 -30.44
N ARG A 376 -17.27 -46.49 -30.40
CA ARG A 376 -18.66 -46.17 -30.74
C ARG A 376 -19.18 -45.05 -29.85
N CYS A 377 -19.94 -44.12 -30.44
CA CYS A 377 -21.12 -43.58 -29.78
C CYS A 377 -22.32 -43.69 -30.71
N SER A 378 -23.31 -44.40 -30.20
CA SER A 378 -24.58 -44.77 -30.79
C SER A 378 -25.49 -43.54 -30.90
N SER A 379 -26.14 -43.40 -32.04
CA SER A 379 -27.30 -42.55 -32.27
C SER A 379 -28.59 -43.27 -31.89
N VAL A 380 -29.54 -42.55 -31.30
CA VAL A 380 -31.02 -42.56 -31.47
C VAL A 380 -31.61 -41.64 -30.38
N SER A 381 -32.70 -40.88 -30.49
CA SER A 381 -33.48 -40.18 -31.52
C SER A 381 -34.64 -39.48 -30.78
N ALA A 382 -35.16 -38.37 -31.35
CA ALA A 382 -36.44 -37.69 -31.07
C ALA A 382 -36.51 -36.85 -29.77
N SER A 383 -37.08 -35.63 -29.72
CA SER A 383 -38.01 -34.94 -30.63
C SER A 383 -38.11 -33.43 -30.31
N SER A 384 -38.57 -32.72 -31.32
CA SER A 384 -38.89 -31.31 -31.56
C SER A 384 -39.56 -30.46 -30.45
N LEU A 385 -39.13 -29.18 -30.39
CA LEU A 385 -39.90 -27.90 -30.37
C LEU A 385 -39.43 -26.89 -29.29
N GLY A 386 -38.98 -25.71 -29.74
CA GLY A 386 -39.12 -24.44 -28.98
C GLY A 386 -37.86 -23.61 -28.73
N GLY A 387 -37.56 -22.67 -29.63
CA GLY A 387 -37.00 -21.33 -29.33
C GLY A 387 -35.54 -21.20 -28.86
N ALA A 388 -34.64 -20.80 -29.75
CA ALA A 388 -33.33 -20.26 -29.38
C ALA A 388 -33.06 -18.94 -30.12
N ALA A 389 -33.02 -17.85 -29.35
CA ALA A 389 -32.40 -16.60 -29.75
C ALA A 389 -31.01 -16.52 -29.09
N GLY A 390 -29.98 -16.29 -29.91
CA GLY A 390 -28.76 -15.53 -29.61
C GLY A 390 -27.69 -16.18 -28.72
N ALA A 391 -26.57 -16.59 -29.32
CA ALA A 391 -25.29 -16.69 -28.60
C ALA A 391 -24.09 -16.56 -29.55
N GLY A 392 -23.43 -15.40 -29.51
CA GLY A 392 -22.09 -15.19 -30.06
C GLY A 392 -21.28 -14.37 -29.07
N GLY A 393 -20.45 -15.04 -28.24
CA GLY A 393 -19.63 -14.38 -27.21
C GLY A 393 -18.63 -15.26 -26.44
N GLY A 394 -18.50 -16.56 -26.74
CA GLY A 394 -17.93 -17.53 -25.79
C GLY A 394 -16.40 -17.52 -25.55
N ALA A 395 -15.58 -16.96 -26.44
CA ALA A 395 -14.13 -17.26 -26.41
C ALA A 395 -13.26 -16.33 -25.51
N ASP A 396 -13.55 -15.02 -25.46
CA ASP A 396 -12.81 -14.09 -24.58
C ASP A 396 -13.21 -14.27 -23.10
N GLN A 397 -14.45 -14.72 -22.85
CA GLN A 397 -14.99 -14.93 -21.50
C GLN A 397 -14.35 -16.12 -20.78
N GLU A 398 -13.94 -17.15 -21.54
CA GLU A 398 -13.29 -18.36 -20.99
C GLU A 398 -11.87 -18.11 -20.44
N SER A 399 -11.13 -17.14 -21.00
CA SER A 399 -9.76 -16.80 -20.58
C SER A 399 -9.74 -15.90 -19.33
N GLU A 400 -10.59 -14.87 -19.30
CA GLU A 400 -10.76 -14.01 -18.11
C GLU A 400 -11.38 -14.78 -16.92
N GLY A 401 -12.36 -15.66 -17.19
CA GLY A 401 -12.98 -16.50 -16.17
C GLY A 401 -12.00 -17.47 -15.50
N ARG A 402 -11.09 -18.08 -16.28
CA ARG A 402 -10.04 -18.96 -15.70
C ARG A 402 -9.12 -18.23 -14.72
N LYS A 403 -8.76 -16.98 -15.03
CA LYS A 403 -7.92 -16.17 -14.14
C LYS A 403 -8.65 -15.78 -12.85
N ALA A 404 -9.91 -15.35 -12.95
CA ALA A 404 -10.72 -15.04 -11.77
C ALA A 404 -10.95 -16.29 -10.89
N LEU A 405 -11.18 -17.45 -11.50
CA LEU A 405 -11.28 -18.73 -10.79
C LEU A 405 -10.03 -19.06 -9.99
N GLU A 406 -8.84 -18.96 -10.61
CA GLU A 406 -7.56 -19.24 -9.97
C GLU A 406 -7.28 -18.31 -8.78
N GLU A 407 -7.48 -16.99 -8.96
CA GLU A 407 -7.25 -15.99 -7.90
C GLU A 407 -8.21 -16.19 -6.72
N VAL A 408 -9.51 -16.38 -6.99
CA VAL A 408 -10.52 -16.53 -5.94
C VAL A 408 -10.39 -17.88 -5.22
N GLN A 409 -10.05 -18.97 -5.91
CA GLN A 409 -9.86 -20.28 -5.27
C GLN A 409 -8.56 -20.39 -4.46
N ALA A 410 -7.58 -19.51 -4.69
CA ALA A 410 -6.36 -19.46 -3.89
C ALA A 410 -6.60 -19.02 -2.43
N ILE A 411 -7.72 -18.33 -2.16
CA ILE A 411 -8.08 -17.83 -0.83
C ILE A 411 -8.44 -18.99 0.12
N PRO A 412 -8.04 -18.94 1.41
CA PRO A 412 -8.35 -19.97 2.39
C PRO A 412 -9.84 -20.33 2.45
N GLY A 413 -10.13 -21.62 2.28
CA GLY A 413 -11.50 -22.17 2.30
C GLY A 413 -12.24 -22.11 0.96
N ASN A 414 -11.76 -21.37 -0.05
CA ASN A 414 -12.48 -21.22 -1.33
C ASN A 414 -12.34 -22.44 -2.26
N LYS A 415 -11.45 -23.38 -1.96
CA LYS A 415 -11.31 -24.67 -2.69
C LYS A 415 -12.47 -25.63 -2.49
N GLN A 416 -13.34 -25.36 -1.52
CA GLN A 416 -14.53 -26.14 -1.23
C GLN A 416 -15.74 -25.21 -1.14
N CYS A 417 -16.91 -25.69 -1.56
CA CYS A 417 -18.16 -24.94 -1.47
C CYS A 417 -18.43 -24.50 -0.03
N CYS A 418 -18.76 -23.22 0.14
CA CYS A 418 -18.98 -22.59 1.44
C CYS A 418 -19.97 -23.35 2.33
N ASP A 419 -21.04 -23.91 1.74
CA ASP A 419 -22.15 -24.48 2.51
C ASP A 419 -22.15 -26.01 2.63
N CYS A 420 -21.73 -26.75 1.60
CA CYS A 420 -21.76 -28.22 1.64
C CYS A 420 -20.39 -28.89 1.52
N GLY A 421 -19.30 -28.12 1.37
CA GLY A 421 -17.94 -28.66 1.29
C GLY A 421 -17.55 -29.35 -0.03
N GLU A 422 -18.36 -29.26 -1.08
CA GLU A 422 -18.04 -29.84 -2.41
C GLU A 422 -16.72 -29.23 -2.95
N PRO A 423 -15.73 -30.04 -3.35
CA PRO A 423 -14.47 -29.53 -3.87
C PRO A 423 -14.65 -28.82 -5.23
N GLY A 424 -13.80 -27.83 -5.51
CA GLY A 424 -13.75 -27.12 -6.79
C GLY A 424 -15.01 -26.32 -7.14
N PRO A 425 -15.46 -25.37 -6.29
CA PRO A 425 -16.62 -24.55 -6.61
C PRO A 425 -16.34 -23.56 -7.74
N ASP A 426 -17.14 -23.60 -8.80
CA ASP A 426 -17.05 -22.71 -9.99
C ASP A 426 -18.05 -21.54 -9.97
N TRP A 427 -18.72 -21.30 -8.85
CA TRP A 427 -19.67 -20.19 -8.67
C TRP A 427 -19.30 -19.38 -7.45
N ALA A 428 -19.74 -18.12 -7.40
CA ALA A 428 -19.51 -17.24 -6.28
C ALA A 428 -20.71 -16.33 -6.00
N SER A 429 -20.90 -15.97 -4.73
CA SER A 429 -21.84 -14.92 -4.31
C SER A 429 -21.08 -13.62 -4.05
N ILE A 430 -21.21 -12.67 -4.97
CA ILE A 430 -20.35 -11.48 -5.04
C ILE A 430 -20.62 -10.45 -3.93
N ASN A 431 -21.80 -10.47 -3.33
CA ASN A 431 -22.13 -9.63 -2.17
C ASN A 431 -21.70 -10.26 -0.83
N LEU A 432 -21.57 -11.59 -0.78
CA LEU A 432 -21.19 -12.33 0.43
C LEU A 432 -19.68 -12.64 0.46
N GLY A 433 -19.00 -12.67 -0.68
CA GLY A 433 -17.57 -13.00 -0.75
C GLY A 433 -17.28 -14.50 -0.62
N ILE A 434 -18.19 -15.37 -1.08
CA ILE A 434 -18.09 -16.84 -0.93
C ILE A 434 -18.10 -17.58 -2.27
N THR A 435 -17.51 -18.78 -2.30
CA THR A 435 -17.56 -19.72 -3.43
C THR A 435 -18.53 -20.88 -3.18
N LEU A 436 -19.23 -21.30 -4.24
CA LEU A 436 -20.37 -22.22 -4.20
C LEU A 436 -20.25 -23.26 -5.32
N CYS A 437 -20.66 -24.51 -5.05
CA CYS A 437 -20.86 -25.49 -6.11
C CYS A 437 -22.15 -25.20 -6.90
N ILE A 438 -22.34 -25.88 -8.03
CA ILE A 438 -23.53 -25.69 -8.91
C ILE A 438 -24.87 -25.88 -8.18
N VAL A 439 -24.93 -26.80 -7.21
CA VAL A 439 -26.18 -27.06 -6.46
C VAL A 439 -26.47 -25.95 -5.46
N CYS A 440 -25.48 -25.58 -4.63
CA CYS A 440 -25.63 -24.51 -3.64
C CYS A 440 -25.83 -23.15 -4.32
N SER A 441 -25.17 -22.90 -5.45
CA SER A 441 -25.36 -21.68 -6.23
C SER A 441 -26.80 -21.56 -6.77
N GLY A 442 -27.40 -22.67 -7.21
CA GLY A 442 -28.81 -22.74 -7.58
C GLY A 442 -29.78 -22.43 -6.44
N ILE A 443 -29.45 -22.81 -5.20
CA ILE A 443 -30.23 -22.46 -4.00
C ILE A 443 -30.05 -20.98 -3.64
N HIS A 444 -28.82 -20.47 -3.68
CA HIS A 444 -28.56 -19.05 -3.44
C HIS A 444 -29.33 -18.15 -4.43
N ARG A 445 -29.45 -18.57 -5.69
CA ARG A 445 -30.30 -17.88 -6.68
C ARG A 445 -31.78 -17.86 -6.29
N SER A 446 -32.31 -18.92 -5.67
CA SER A 446 -33.72 -18.99 -5.26
C SER A 446 -34.05 -18.14 -4.02
N LEU A 447 -33.04 -17.71 -3.25
CA LEU A 447 -33.24 -16.74 -2.16
C LEU A 447 -33.57 -15.34 -2.69
N GLY A 448 -33.08 -15.00 -3.88
CA GLY A 448 -33.22 -13.68 -4.49
C GLY A 448 -32.01 -12.76 -4.24
N VAL A 449 -31.89 -11.75 -5.10
CA VAL A 449 -30.71 -10.86 -5.20
C VAL A 449 -30.44 -9.99 -3.97
N HIS A 450 -31.43 -9.89 -3.07
CA HIS A 450 -31.33 -9.16 -1.80
C HIS A 450 -30.61 -9.98 -0.71
N PHE A 451 -30.52 -11.31 -0.88
CA PHE A 451 -29.74 -12.18 -0.01
C PHE A 451 -28.41 -12.58 -0.66
N SER A 452 -28.44 -13.03 -1.92
CA SER A 452 -27.25 -13.52 -2.60
C SER A 452 -27.26 -13.16 -4.09
N LYS A 453 -26.13 -12.63 -4.55
CA LYS A 453 -25.89 -12.25 -5.95
C LYS A 453 -24.89 -13.22 -6.57
N VAL A 454 -25.41 -14.22 -7.29
CA VAL A 454 -24.60 -15.33 -7.81
C VAL A 454 -24.04 -15.04 -9.20
N ARG A 455 -22.74 -15.28 -9.38
CA ARG A 455 -22.00 -15.27 -10.66
C ARG A 455 -21.22 -16.56 -10.84
N SER A 456 -21.07 -17.01 -12.08
CA SER A 456 -20.15 -18.09 -12.44
C SER A 456 -18.73 -17.53 -12.50
N LEU A 457 -17.77 -18.24 -11.90
CA LEU A 457 -16.35 -17.89 -11.99
C LEU A 457 -15.78 -18.17 -13.38
N THR A 458 -16.37 -19.09 -14.14
CA THR A 458 -15.88 -19.51 -15.46
C THR A 458 -16.69 -18.96 -16.64
N LEU A 459 -17.98 -18.67 -16.44
CA LEU A 459 -18.89 -18.28 -17.53
C LEU A 459 -19.25 -16.79 -17.55
N ASP A 460 -19.14 -16.08 -16.43
CA ASP A 460 -19.43 -14.64 -16.37
C ASP A 460 -18.14 -13.82 -16.53
N SER A 461 -18.25 -12.59 -17.02
CA SER A 461 -17.13 -11.63 -16.99
C SER A 461 -16.97 -11.05 -15.59
N TRP A 462 -15.74 -10.87 -15.14
CA TRP A 462 -15.42 -10.37 -13.79
C TRP A 462 -14.68 -9.05 -13.86
N GLU A 463 -15.23 -8.02 -13.21
CA GLU A 463 -14.54 -6.75 -13.05
C GLU A 463 -13.37 -6.88 -12.06
N PRO A 464 -12.23 -6.20 -12.31
CA PRO A 464 -11.06 -6.26 -11.42
C PRO A 464 -11.36 -5.89 -9.95
N GLU A 465 -12.25 -4.93 -9.73
CA GLU A 465 -12.66 -4.50 -8.38
C GLU A 465 -13.39 -5.62 -7.62
N LEU A 466 -14.14 -6.43 -8.35
CA LEU A 466 -14.93 -7.53 -7.82
C LEU A 466 -14.05 -8.74 -7.48
N VAL A 467 -13.08 -9.05 -8.34
CA VAL A 467 -12.06 -10.08 -8.03
C VAL A 467 -11.29 -9.67 -6.78
N LYS A 468 -10.84 -8.41 -6.70
CA LYS A 468 -10.17 -7.88 -5.50
C LYS A 468 -11.02 -8.04 -4.25
N LEU A 469 -12.32 -7.70 -4.31
CA LEU A 469 -13.23 -7.91 -3.19
C LEU A 469 -13.32 -9.40 -2.78
N MET A 470 -13.44 -10.31 -3.75
CA MET A 470 -13.51 -11.75 -3.46
C MET A 470 -12.23 -12.27 -2.79
N CYS A 471 -11.09 -11.63 -3.04
CA CYS A 471 -9.81 -11.95 -2.41
C CYS A 471 -9.68 -11.48 -0.94
N GLU A 472 -10.53 -10.55 -0.47
CA GLU A 472 -10.46 -9.99 0.89
C GLU A 472 -11.34 -10.71 1.93
N LEU A 473 -12.35 -11.50 1.50
CA LEU A 473 -13.29 -12.21 2.39
C LEU A 473 -13.02 -13.72 2.43
N GLY A 474 -13.64 -14.50 1.53
CA GLY A 474 -13.46 -15.94 1.45
C GLY A 474 -14.30 -16.77 2.43
N ASN A 475 -14.48 -18.04 2.09
CA ASN A 475 -15.35 -18.98 2.79
C ASN A 475 -14.95 -19.18 4.25
N ALA A 476 -13.64 -19.19 4.55
CA ALA A 476 -13.18 -19.36 5.92
C ALA A 476 -13.64 -18.22 6.82
N VAL A 477 -13.53 -16.97 6.37
CA VAL A 477 -13.98 -15.78 7.11
C VAL A 477 -15.50 -15.80 7.27
N ILE A 478 -16.24 -16.02 6.18
CA ILE A 478 -17.70 -16.00 6.22
C ILE A 478 -18.27 -17.12 7.07
N ASN A 479 -17.67 -18.32 7.05
CA ASN A 479 -18.08 -19.41 7.95
C ASN A 479 -17.79 -19.09 9.42
N ARG A 480 -16.71 -18.38 9.75
CA ARG A 480 -16.48 -17.93 11.14
C ARG A 480 -17.60 -17.01 11.65
N ILE A 481 -18.23 -16.24 10.78
CA ILE A 481 -19.35 -15.34 11.11
C ILE A 481 -20.67 -16.12 11.13
N TYR A 482 -21.01 -16.75 10.01
CA TYR A 482 -22.33 -17.34 9.77
C TYR A 482 -22.47 -18.78 10.29
N GLU A 483 -21.38 -19.42 10.70
CA GLU A 483 -21.36 -20.75 11.32
C GLU A 483 -20.78 -20.70 12.75
N ALA A 484 -20.67 -19.51 13.37
CA ALA A 484 -20.00 -19.31 14.66
C ALA A 484 -20.47 -20.24 15.80
N ARG A 485 -21.75 -20.63 15.78
CA ARG A 485 -22.39 -21.42 16.86
C ARG A 485 -22.78 -22.84 16.45
N ILE A 486 -22.30 -23.35 15.31
CA ILE A 486 -22.73 -24.69 14.84
C ILE A 486 -22.29 -25.79 15.80
N GLU A 487 -21.11 -25.67 16.41
CA GLU A 487 -20.57 -26.63 17.38
C GLU A 487 -21.36 -26.60 18.69
N GLU A 488 -21.66 -25.40 19.21
CA GLU A 488 -22.50 -25.22 20.41
C GLU A 488 -23.90 -25.79 20.23
N MET A 489 -24.48 -25.61 19.04
CA MET A 489 -25.84 -26.04 18.73
C MET A 489 -25.91 -27.50 18.26
N THR A 490 -24.76 -28.19 18.16
CA THR A 490 -24.63 -29.58 17.68
C THR A 490 -25.26 -29.81 16.29
N ILE A 491 -25.26 -28.78 15.44
CA ILE A 491 -25.87 -28.86 14.10
C ILE A 491 -24.80 -29.33 13.11
N LYS A 492 -25.10 -30.41 12.37
CA LYS A 492 -24.20 -30.94 11.34
C LYS A 492 -24.39 -30.19 10.01
N LYS A 493 -23.27 -29.79 9.41
CA LYS A 493 -23.22 -29.22 8.07
C LYS A 493 -23.55 -30.30 7.03
N PRO A 494 -24.31 -29.97 5.95
CA PRO A 494 -24.61 -30.93 4.89
C PRO A 494 -23.34 -31.37 4.14
N HIS A 495 -23.33 -32.61 3.66
CA HIS A 495 -22.23 -33.21 2.89
C HIS A 495 -22.42 -32.94 1.37
N PRO A 496 -21.38 -33.05 0.52
CA PRO A 496 -21.50 -33.05 -0.94
C PRO A 496 -22.63 -33.94 -1.48
N SER A 497 -22.80 -35.13 -0.91
CA SER A 497 -23.86 -36.08 -1.30
C SER A 497 -25.23 -35.84 -0.64
N SER A 498 -25.38 -34.85 0.24
CA SER A 498 -26.67 -34.55 0.87
C SER A 498 -27.73 -34.12 -0.17
N PRO A 499 -29.01 -34.52 -0.01
CA PRO A 499 -30.10 -34.08 -0.86
C PRO A 499 -30.22 -32.55 -0.95
N ARG A 500 -30.69 -32.05 -2.09
CA ARG A 500 -30.87 -30.60 -2.32
C ARG A 500 -31.74 -29.93 -1.23
N GLY A 501 -32.77 -30.62 -0.74
CA GLY A 501 -33.65 -30.09 0.31
C GLY A 501 -32.95 -29.83 1.64
N GLU A 502 -32.01 -30.70 2.04
CA GLU A 502 -31.18 -30.48 3.23
C GLU A 502 -30.23 -29.29 3.05
N LYS A 503 -29.58 -29.21 1.87
CA LYS A 503 -28.72 -28.06 1.51
C LYS A 503 -29.51 -26.75 1.52
N GLU A 504 -30.76 -26.75 1.05
CA GLU A 504 -31.62 -25.56 1.05
C GLU A 504 -32.01 -25.13 2.46
N SER A 505 -32.42 -26.07 3.32
CA SER A 505 -32.72 -25.78 4.72
C SER A 505 -31.52 -25.20 5.47
N TRP A 506 -30.33 -25.75 5.24
CA TRP A 506 -29.08 -25.23 5.79
C TRP A 506 -28.78 -23.80 5.32
N ILE A 507 -28.82 -23.55 4.01
CA ILE A 507 -28.52 -22.23 3.42
C ILE A 507 -29.53 -21.17 3.90
N ARG A 508 -30.82 -21.51 4.00
CA ARG A 508 -31.84 -20.60 4.58
C ARG A 508 -31.57 -20.33 6.05
N SER A 509 -31.28 -21.36 6.85
CA SER A 509 -30.93 -21.20 8.27
C SER A 509 -29.69 -20.31 8.45
N LYS A 510 -28.70 -20.47 7.57
CA LYS A 510 -27.43 -19.75 7.61
C LYS A 510 -27.58 -18.27 7.24
N TYR A 511 -28.13 -17.93 6.08
CA TYR A 511 -28.11 -16.55 5.57
C TYR A 511 -29.42 -15.77 5.75
N VAL A 512 -30.57 -16.45 5.71
CA VAL A 512 -31.88 -15.80 5.81
C VAL A 512 -32.28 -15.66 7.27
N GLU A 513 -32.27 -16.77 8.01
CA GLU A 513 -32.62 -16.81 9.43
C GLU A 513 -31.46 -16.38 10.33
N LYS A 514 -30.22 -16.42 9.80
CA LYS A 514 -28.99 -16.07 10.52
C LYS A 514 -28.87 -16.84 11.84
N LYS A 515 -29.26 -18.11 11.82
CA LYS A 515 -29.51 -18.93 13.01
C LYS A 515 -28.24 -19.24 13.80
N PHE A 516 -27.08 -19.30 13.14
CA PHE A 516 -25.83 -19.75 13.74
C PHE A 516 -24.85 -18.61 14.07
N ILE A 517 -25.22 -17.33 13.84
CA ILE A 517 -24.37 -16.20 14.19
C ILE A 517 -24.29 -16.03 15.72
N GLN A 518 -23.14 -15.56 16.20
CA GLN A 518 -22.98 -15.19 17.60
C GLN A 518 -23.69 -13.87 17.89
N LYS A 519 -24.71 -13.84 18.73
CA LYS A 519 -25.42 -12.58 19.05
C LYS A 519 -24.45 -11.55 19.66
N LEU A 520 -24.47 -10.32 19.15
CA LEU A 520 -23.78 -9.19 19.77
C LEU A 520 -24.27 -9.00 21.21
N PRO A 521 -23.42 -8.54 22.15
CA PRO A 521 -23.86 -8.13 23.48
C PRO A 521 -25.01 -7.12 23.34
N GLU A 522 -26.13 -7.35 24.03
CA GLU A 522 -27.22 -6.37 24.06
C GLU A 522 -26.67 -5.08 24.67
N THR A 523 -26.37 -4.09 23.82
CA THR A 523 -26.17 -2.72 24.27
C THR A 523 -27.48 -2.29 24.90
N GLY A 524 -27.45 -2.10 26.22
CA GLY A 524 -28.62 -1.86 27.04
C GLY A 524 -29.52 -0.79 26.41
N ARG A 525 -30.82 -1.10 26.35
CA ARG A 525 -31.89 -0.16 26.04
C ARG A 525 -31.64 1.19 26.72
N ASN A 526 -31.16 2.16 25.95
CA ASN A 526 -31.29 3.58 26.23
C ASN A 526 -31.24 4.32 24.89
N VAL A 527 -32.36 4.23 24.16
CA VAL A 527 -32.66 5.21 23.12
C VAL A 527 -32.93 6.54 23.83
N LEU A 528 -31.88 7.34 24.03
CA LEU A 528 -32.05 8.76 24.31
C LEU A 528 -32.54 9.40 23.02
N LEU A 529 -33.86 9.60 22.97
CA LEU A 529 -34.53 10.53 22.08
C LEU A 529 -33.83 11.90 22.18
N LEU A 530 -33.11 12.29 21.13
CA LEU A 530 -32.67 13.67 20.96
C LEU A 530 -33.91 14.51 20.63
N ARG A 531 -34.54 15.01 21.69
CA ARG A 531 -35.74 15.84 21.66
C ARG A 531 -35.38 17.23 21.11
N ARG A 532 -36.17 17.64 20.11
CA ARG A 532 -36.30 19.01 19.59
C ARG A 532 -36.30 20.05 20.72
N SER A 533 -35.50 21.09 20.54
CA SER A 533 -35.60 22.36 21.25
C SER A 533 -36.91 23.06 20.87
N SER A 534 -37.81 23.18 21.84
CA SER A 534 -38.87 24.19 21.85
C SER A 534 -39.24 24.48 23.29
N ALA A 535 -38.75 25.62 23.78
CA ALA A 535 -39.17 26.20 25.03
C ALA A 535 -40.65 26.62 24.95
N ARG A 536 -41.51 26.13 25.85
CA ARG A 536 -42.46 26.97 26.61
C ARG A 536 -43.24 26.19 27.69
N ARG A 537 -43.20 26.76 28.91
CA ARG A 537 -44.21 26.76 30.00
C ARG A 537 -44.48 25.49 30.83
N LYS A 538 -43.98 25.58 32.07
CA LYS A 538 -44.68 25.46 33.38
C LYS A 538 -45.77 24.38 33.55
N ARG A 539 -45.55 23.43 34.48
CA ARG A 539 -46.11 23.44 35.85
C ARG A 539 -45.65 22.23 36.69
N ASN A 540 -45.46 22.52 37.98
CA ASN A 540 -45.36 21.70 39.20
C ASN A 540 -46.08 20.33 39.13
N THR A 541 -45.65 19.25 39.77
CA THR A 541 -45.43 19.09 41.23
C THR A 541 -44.54 17.87 41.57
N SER A 542 -43.77 18.03 42.64
CA SER A 542 -43.05 17.03 43.45
C SER A 542 -44.00 16.16 44.32
N PRO A 543 -43.55 15.29 45.27
CA PRO A 543 -42.31 14.49 45.41
C PRO A 543 -42.58 13.03 45.93
N GLU A 544 -41.49 12.34 46.34
CA GLU A 544 -41.42 11.22 47.33
C GLU A 544 -41.78 9.80 46.82
N ARG A 545 -41.15 8.70 47.26
CA ARG A 545 -40.22 8.43 48.37
C ARG A 545 -39.48 7.09 48.14
N THR A 546 -38.31 7.03 48.75
CA THR A 546 -37.40 5.92 49.06
C THR A 546 -38.03 4.62 49.58
N VAL A 547 -37.46 3.45 49.23
CA VAL A 547 -37.25 2.32 50.17
C VAL A 547 -35.96 1.55 49.83
N GLN A 548 -35.24 1.19 50.89
CA GLN A 548 -33.92 0.54 50.94
C GLN A 548 -33.98 -1.01 50.85
N LYS A 549 -32.81 -1.59 50.57
CA LYS A 549 -32.40 -3.02 50.50
C LYS A 549 -32.91 -3.95 51.63
N PRO A 550 -32.76 -5.27 51.43
CA PRO A 550 -31.83 -6.01 52.29
C PRO A 550 -30.83 -6.94 51.54
N PRO A 551 -29.73 -7.35 52.22
CA PRO A 551 -28.61 -8.10 51.64
C PRO A 551 -28.76 -9.63 51.79
N LEU A 552 -28.01 -10.43 51.00
CA LEU A 552 -27.42 -11.74 51.37
C LEU A 552 -26.57 -12.30 50.20
N LYS A 553 -25.35 -12.77 50.51
CA LYS A 553 -24.39 -13.55 49.68
C LYS A 553 -24.73 -15.07 49.78
N PRO A 554 -24.01 -16.06 49.17
CA PRO A 554 -23.00 -16.08 48.11
C PRO A 554 -23.33 -17.05 46.93
N LYS A 555 -22.44 -17.10 45.93
CA LYS A 555 -22.46 -17.87 44.66
C LYS A 555 -22.76 -19.39 44.81
N PRO A 556 -23.19 -20.03 43.71
CA PRO A 556 -22.23 -20.89 43.01
C PRO A 556 -22.09 -20.55 41.52
N THR A 557 -20.82 -20.49 41.11
CA THR A 557 -20.27 -20.82 39.79
C THR A 557 -21.26 -21.00 38.63
N ARG A 558 -21.38 -19.97 37.79
CA ARG A 558 -21.60 -20.16 36.34
C ARG A 558 -20.36 -19.63 35.63
N ALA A 559 -19.62 -20.55 35.03
CA ALA A 559 -18.47 -20.25 34.19
C ALA A 559 -18.89 -19.28 33.09
N THR A 560 -18.35 -18.07 33.13
CA THR A 560 -18.34 -17.16 31.99
C THR A 560 -17.38 -17.77 30.97
N LEU A 561 -17.94 -18.35 29.90
CA LEU A 561 -17.14 -18.73 28.74
C LEU A 561 -16.53 -17.45 28.16
N PRO A 562 -15.21 -17.41 27.87
CA PRO A 562 -14.57 -16.26 27.28
C PRO A 562 -15.17 -15.93 25.91
N ARG A 563 -15.29 -14.62 25.67
CA ARG A 563 -15.56 -14.00 24.38
C ARG A 563 -14.73 -14.67 23.28
N VAL A 564 -15.35 -15.37 22.33
CA VAL A 564 -14.72 -15.68 21.03
C VAL A 564 -14.80 -14.40 20.18
N THR A 565 -14.05 -13.38 20.60
CA THR A 565 -13.41 -12.49 19.65
C THR A 565 -11.96 -12.94 19.62
N GLY A 566 -11.72 -14.06 18.93
CA GLY A 566 -10.39 -14.44 18.47
C GLY A 566 -9.90 -13.55 17.33
N LEU A 567 -10.16 -12.24 17.41
CA LEU A 567 -9.46 -11.24 16.63
C LEU A 567 -8.42 -10.63 17.58
N SER A 568 -7.34 -11.38 17.79
CA SER A 568 -6.06 -10.75 18.01
C SER A 568 -5.77 -9.97 16.73
N LEU A 569 -5.76 -8.63 16.82
CA LEU A 569 -5.35 -7.72 15.74
C LEU A 569 -3.97 -8.10 15.16
N SER A 570 -3.19 -8.88 15.90
CA SER A 570 -1.84 -9.34 15.56
C SER A 570 -1.82 -10.51 14.57
N ASP A 571 -2.84 -11.39 14.54
CA ASP A 571 -2.74 -12.68 13.82
C ASP A 571 -3.33 -12.67 12.40
N LEU A 572 -3.94 -11.56 11.97
CA LEU A 572 -4.50 -11.38 10.62
C LEU A 572 -3.68 -10.45 9.70
N VAL A 573 -2.55 -9.92 10.19
CA VAL A 573 -1.77 -8.88 9.49
C VAL A 573 -0.47 -9.38 8.84
N GLN A 574 -0.07 -10.64 9.03
CA GLN A 574 1.17 -11.14 8.42
C GLN A 574 0.96 -11.78 7.03
N LYS A 575 1.16 -10.92 6.03
CA LYS A 575 1.55 -11.12 4.62
C LYS A 575 0.52 -10.57 3.64
N ASN A 576 0.68 -9.29 3.28
CA ASN A 576 0.76 -8.80 1.90
C ASN A 576 0.48 -7.29 1.85
N HIS A 577 1.47 -6.46 2.19
CA HIS A 577 1.52 -5.09 1.67
C HIS A 577 2.97 -4.70 1.34
N ALA A 578 3.27 -4.74 0.05
CA ALA A 578 4.33 -3.94 -0.54
C ALA A 578 3.71 -2.62 -1.01
N GLY A 579 4.26 -1.49 -0.56
CA GLY A 579 4.04 -0.18 -1.19
C GLY A 579 3.39 0.91 -0.32
N VAL A 580 4.25 1.63 0.42
CA VAL A 580 4.22 3.08 0.71
C VAL A 580 2.90 3.69 1.22
N HIS A 581 2.83 4.02 2.51
CA HIS A 581 2.61 5.40 3.02
C HIS A 581 2.70 5.46 4.56
N LYS A 582 3.59 6.34 5.04
CA LYS A 582 3.79 6.94 6.39
C LYS A 582 2.98 6.41 7.58
N GLU A 583 3.72 5.87 8.54
CA GLU A 583 3.34 5.61 9.93
C GLU A 583 2.77 6.87 10.62
N ALA A 584 1.49 6.81 10.97
CA ALA A 584 0.94 7.48 12.14
C ALA A 584 0.31 6.36 12.97
N GLU A 585 0.83 6.13 14.17
CA GLU A 585 0.25 5.20 15.15
C GLU A 585 -1.13 5.74 15.56
N GLU A 586 -2.19 5.18 14.97
CA GLU A 586 -3.58 5.39 15.43
C GLU A 586 -3.87 4.39 16.58
N PRO A 587 -4.47 4.84 17.69
CA PRO A 587 -4.72 3.99 18.85
C PRO A 587 -5.73 2.88 18.51
N ASP A 588 -5.51 1.69 19.07
CA ASP A 588 -6.40 0.52 18.99
C ASP A 588 -7.81 0.89 19.51
N GLU A 589 -8.68 1.40 18.63
CA GLU A 589 -10.03 1.80 19.01
C GLU A 589 -10.86 0.55 19.30
N ASP A 590 -11.39 0.45 20.52
CA ASP A 590 -12.30 -0.62 20.91
C ASP A 590 -13.62 -0.50 20.13
N LEU A 591 -13.72 -1.27 19.03
CA LEU A 591 -14.94 -1.39 18.23
C LEU A 591 -16.04 -2.21 18.95
N SER A 592 -15.76 -2.75 20.13
CA SER A 592 -16.70 -3.62 20.83
C SER A 592 -17.81 -2.84 21.52
N GLY A 593 -19.05 -3.18 21.15
CA GLY A 593 -20.26 -2.52 21.67
C GLY A 593 -20.82 -1.39 20.81
N LEU A 594 -20.32 -1.16 19.59
CA LEU A 594 -20.97 -0.25 18.65
C LEU A 594 -22.29 -0.83 18.09
N HIS A 595 -23.25 0.05 17.82
CA HIS A 595 -24.45 -0.31 17.05
C HIS A 595 -24.03 -0.84 15.66
N PRO A 596 -24.64 -1.90 15.10
CA PRO A 596 -24.21 -2.51 13.83
C PRO A 596 -24.01 -1.51 12.68
N GLY A 597 -24.88 -0.50 12.55
CA GLY A 597 -24.71 0.56 11.56
C GLY A 597 -23.47 1.45 11.77
N ALA A 598 -23.13 1.76 13.02
CA ALA A 598 -21.92 2.51 13.36
C ALA A 598 -20.65 1.66 13.20
N LEU A 599 -20.76 0.35 13.51
CA LEU A 599 -19.70 -0.62 13.26
C LEU A 599 -19.39 -0.73 11.77
N LEU A 600 -20.42 -0.82 10.92
CA LEU A 600 -20.27 -0.81 9.46
C LEU A 600 -19.63 0.50 8.96
N TYR A 601 -20.06 1.64 9.50
CA TYR A 601 -19.50 2.95 9.15
C TYR A 601 -18.00 3.05 9.45
N ARG A 602 -17.58 2.67 10.67
CA ARG A 602 -16.16 2.72 11.05
C ARG A 602 -15.31 1.68 10.33
N SER A 603 -15.79 0.44 10.24
CA SER A 603 -15.05 -0.62 9.54
C SER A 603 -14.89 -0.36 8.04
N ALA A 604 -15.81 0.38 7.41
CA ALA A 604 -15.66 0.85 6.03
C ALA A 604 -14.47 1.82 5.85
N ALA A 605 -14.20 2.69 6.83
CA ALA A 605 -13.03 3.58 6.82
C ALA A 605 -11.72 2.79 6.98
N LEU A 606 -11.74 1.75 7.81
CA LEU A 606 -10.58 0.90 8.11
C LEU A 606 -10.34 -0.19 7.07
N GLN A 607 -11.22 -0.33 6.07
CA GLN A 607 -11.18 -1.40 5.06
C GLN A 607 -11.20 -2.82 5.67
N ASN A 608 -11.87 -2.98 6.83
CA ASN A 608 -11.94 -4.26 7.53
C ASN A 608 -13.15 -5.07 7.05
N PHE A 609 -12.98 -5.79 5.93
CA PHE A 609 -14.05 -6.57 5.30
C PHE A 609 -14.70 -7.61 6.21
N PRO A 610 -13.97 -8.41 7.02
CA PRO A 610 -14.58 -9.31 7.99
C PRO A 610 -15.55 -8.61 8.95
N VAL A 611 -15.16 -7.46 9.50
CA VAL A 611 -16.02 -6.69 10.43
C VAL A 611 -17.20 -6.04 9.69
N MET A 612 -17.02 -5.58 8.45
CA MET A 612 -18.13 -5.09 7.63
C MET A 612 -19.16 -6.19 7.33
N ALA A 613 -18.71 -7.41 7.00
CA ALA A 613 -19.57 -8.57 6.77
C ALA A 613 -20.30 -9.01 8.06
N ASP A 614 -19.62 -8.98 9.20
CA ASP A 614 -20.20 -9.26 10.52
C ASP A 614 -21.28 -8.23 10.90
N ALA A 615 -21.02 -6.94 10.67
CA ALA A 615 -22.00 -5.88 10.90
C ALA A 615 -23.29 -6.09 10.07
N LEU A 616 -23.16 -6.47 8.79
CA LEU A 616 -24.31 -6.81 7.93
C LEU A 616 -25.01 -8.11 8.36
N ALA A 617 -24.26 -9.11 8.82
CA ALA A 617 -24.82 -10.30 9.44
C ALA A 617 -25.67 -9.93 10.66
N HIS A 618 -25.23 -8.95 11.46
CA HIS A 618 -25.98 -8.38 12.59
C HIS A 618 -27.06 -7.37 12.22
N GLY A 619 -27.38 -7.20 10.94
CA GLY A 619 -28.51 -6.37 10.49
C GLY A 619 -28.19 -4.88 10.42
N ALA A 620 -26.92 -4.50 10.29
CA ALA A 620 -26.55 -3.14 9.94
C ALA A 620 -27.29 -2.69 8.68
N ASN A 621 -27.90 -1.50 8.73
CA ASN A 621 -28.39 -0.86 7.52
C ASN A 621 -27.16 -0.42 6.70
N VAL A 622 -27.00 -0.95 5.48
CA VAL A 622 -25.91 -0.58 4.57
C VAL A 622 -25.89 0.93 4.26
N ASN A 623 -27.07 1.56 4.34
CA ASN A 623 -27.31 2.98 4.13
C ASN A 623 -27.46 3.74 5.46
N TRP A 624 -26.88 3.21 6.56
CA TRP A 624 -26.90 3.88 7.85
C TRP A 624 -26.29 5.29 7.74
N VAL A 625 -26.85 6.22 8.50
CA VAL A 625 -26.50 7.64 8.43
C VAL A 625 -25.88 8.05 9.75
N ASN A 626 -24.64 8.54 9.70
CA ASN A 626 -23.97 9.10 10.87
C ASN A 626 -24.46 10.53 11.10
N ALA A 627 -25.41 10.71 12.02
CA ALA A 627 -25.98 12.03 12.32
C ALA A 627 -24.98 13.02 12.92
N SER A 628 -23.90 12.55 13.56
CA SER A 628 -22.84 13.42 14.08
C SER A 628 -21.83 13.88 13.03
N GLU A 629 -21.72 13.15 11.91
CA GLU A 629 -20.79 13.46 10.81
C GLU A 629 -21.56 13.80 9.55
N GLU A 630 -22.29 14.91 9.59
CA GLU A 630 -22.95 15.49 8.41
C GLU A 630 -23.88 14.54 7.65
N SER A 631 -24.47 13.54 8.32
CA SER A 631 -25.27 12.50 7.66
C SER A 631 -24.49 11.66 6.63
N SER A 632 -23.19 11.47 6.85
CA SER A 632 -22.34 10.60 6.03
C SER A 632 -22.78 9.13 6.14
N THR A 633 -22.71 8.41 5.02
CA THR A 633 -23.01 6.98 4.93
C THR A 633 -21.73 6.16 4.95
N PRO A 634 -21.77 4.84 5.27
CA PRO A 634 -20.60 3.97 5.12
C PRO A 634 -19.94 4.05 3.73
N LEU A 635 -20.75 4.26 2.68
CA LEU A 635 -20.24 4.41 1.32
C LEU A 635 -19.45 5.71 1.15
N ILE A 636 -19.95 6.84 1.67
CA ILE A 636 -19.22 8.12 1.65
C ILE A 636 -17.95 8.04 2.50
N GLN A 637 -18.00 7.35 3.64
CA GLN A 637 -16.82 7.15 4.48
C GLN A 637 -15.74 6.29 3.80
N ALA A 638 -16.12 5.25 3.05
CA ALA A 638 -15.16 4.49 2.24
C ALA A 638 -14.54 5.36 1.11
N VAL A 639 -15.27 6.35 0.61
CA VAL A 639 -14.75 7.29 -0.42
C VAL A 639 -13.68 8.21 0.15
N SER A 640 -13.81 8.67 1.41
CA SER A 640 -12.84 9.60 2.02
C SER A 640 -11.43 9.01 2.11
N VAL A 641 -11.33 7.69 2.27
CA VAL A 641 -10.07 6.93 2.35
C VAL A 641 -9.65 6.28 1.02
N ASN A 642 -10.34 6.58 -0.09
CA ASN A 642 -10.10 6.00 -1.42
C ASN A 642 -10.21 4.45 -1.47
N ALA A 643 -11.09 3.85 -0.66
CA ALA A 643 -11.22 2.40 -0.53
C ALA A 643 -12.11 1.79 -1.63
N LEU A 644 -11.51 1.46 -2.79
CA LEU A 644 -12.21 0.91 -3.96
C LEU A 644 -13.00 -0.38 -3.65
N ALA A 645 -12.35 -1.35 -3.01
CA ALA A 645 -12.98 -2.63 -2.69
C ALA A 645 -14.06 -2.50 -1.59
N ALA A 646 -13.90 -1.60 -0.61
CA ALA A 646 -14.92 -1.33 0.40
C ALA A 646 -16.17 -0.66 -0.22
N CYS A 647 -15.98 0.27 -1.15
CA CYS A 647 -17.08 0.85 -1.93
C CYS A 647 -17.82 -0.22 -2.74
N GLU A 648 -17.08 -1.08 -3.44
CA GLU A 648 -17.64 -2.21 -4.20
C GLU A 648 -18.43 -3.17 -3.29
N PHE A 649 -17.91 -3.54 -2.12
CA PHE A 649 -18.61 -4.38 -1.15
C PHE A 649 -19.95 -3.78 -0.70
N LEU A 650 -19.94 -2.50 -0.33
CA LEU A 650 -21.15 -1.80 0.11
C LEU A 650 -22.19 -1.72 -1.00
N LEU A 651 -21.77 -1.42 -2.24
CA LEU A 651 -22.66 -1.40 -3.41
C LEU A 651 -23.24 -2.78 -3.72
N GLN A 652 -22.44 -3.85 -3.59
CA GLN A 652 -22.94 -5.21 -3.73
C GLN A 652 -23.94 -5.59 -2.62
N ASN A 653 -23.84 -4.98 -1.44
CA ASN A 653 -24.78 -5.15 -0.34
C ASN A 653 -25.92 -4.12 -0.31
N GLY A 654 -26.11 -3.35 -1.40
CA GLY A 654 -27.29 -2.49 -1.57
C GLY A 654 -27.13 -1.04 -1.12
N ALA A 655 -25.88 -0.56 -0.96
CA ALA A 655 -25.63 0.86 -0.74
C ALA A 655 -26.20 1.70 -1.89
N HIS A 656 -26.89 2.79 -1.56
CA HIS A 656 -27.45 3.72 -2.52
C HIS A 656 -26.34 4.62 -3.09
N VAL A 657 -25.99 4.39 -4.37
CA VAL A 657 -24.93 5.12 -5.08
C VAL A 657 -25.14 6.65 -5.13
N ASN A 658 -26.39 7.11 -4.96
CA ASN A 658 -26.79 8.51 -5.02
C ASN A 658 -27.24 9.10 -3.68
N GLN A 659 -27.09 8.37 -2.57
CA GLN A 659 -27.51 8.90 -1.27
C GLN A 659 -26.57 10.03 -0.83
N ALA A 660 -27.13 11.24 -0.75
CA ALA A 660 -26.41 12.44 -0.41
C ALA A 660 -26.30 12.64 1.11
N ASP A 661 -25.20 13.27 1.52
CA ASP A 661 -25.01 13.78 2.87
C ASP A 661 -25.85 15.06 3.13
N SER A 662 -25.66 15.65 4.30
CA SER A 662 -26.34 16.89 4.69
C SER A 662 -25.98 18.09 3.81
N ASN A 663 -24.91 18.05 3.03
CA ASN A 663 -24.52 19.08 2.06
C ASN A 663 -25.11 18.86 0.65
N GLY A 664 -25.93 17.82 0.47
CA GLY A 664 -26.44 17.42 -0.84
C GLY A 664 -25.36 16.75 -1.70
N ARG A 665 -24.25 16.29 -1.12
CA ARG A 665 -23.16 15.64 -1.84
C ARG A 665 -23.29 14.13 -1.74
N GLY A 666 -23.43 13.46 -2.88
CA GLY A 666 -23.39 12.01 -2.97
C GLY A 666 -21.96 11.46 -3.05
N PRO A 667 -21.78 10.12 -3.07
CA PRO A 667 -20.49 9.47 -3.25
C PRO A 667 -19.70 9.98 -4.48
N LEU A 668 -20.39 10.26 -5.59
CA LEU A 668 -19.76 10.80 -6.80
C LEU A 668 -19.20 12.21 -6.59
N HIS A 669 -19.89 13.09 -5.85
CA HIS A 669 -19.37 14.41 -5.48
C HIS A 669 -18.10 14.27 -4.63
N HIS A 670 -18.14 13.46 -3.58
CA HIS A 670 -16.98 13.24 -2.69
C HIS A 670 -15.77 12.70 -3.45
N ALA A 671 -15.96 11.68 -4.29
CA ALA A 671 -14.89 11.14 -5.13
C ALA A 671 -14.31 12.19 -6.09
N THR A 672 -15.16 13.07 -6.63
CA THR A 672 -14.72 14.13 -7.54
C THR A 672 -14.00 15.27 -6.81
N ILE A 673 -14.46 15.65 -5.62
CA ILE A 673 -13.82 16.67 -4.76
C ILE A 673 -12.43 16.21 -4.36
N LEU A 674 -12.28 14.93 -3.98
CA LEU A 674 -11.01 14.34 -3.54
C LEU A 674 -10.09 13.92 -4.71
N GLY A 675 -10.59 13.95 -5.95
CA GLY A 675 -9.82 13.57 -7.13
C GLY A 675 -9.61 12.06 -7.30
N HIS A 676 -10.46 11.24 -6.70
CA HIS A 676 -10.37 9.77 -6.74
C HIS A 676 -10.94 9.22 -8.06
N THR A 677 -10.15 9.29 -9.14
CA THR A 677 -10.58 8.90 -10.51
C THR A 677 -11.13 7.47 -10.60
N GLY A 678 -10.54 6.52 -9.87
CA GLY A 678 -11.01 5.13 -9.83
C GLY A 678 -12.40 4.98 -9.21
N LEU A 679 -12.68 5.71 -8.12
CA LEU A 679 -14.00 5.72 -7.47
C LEU A 679 -15.06 6.41 -8.33
N VAL A 680 -14.68 7.49 -9.05
CA VAL A 680 -15.58 8.11 -10.05
C VAL A 680 -15.98 7.11 -11.12
N CYS A 681 -15.01 6.36 -11.67
CA CYS A 681 -15.27 5.30 -12.64
C CYS A 681 -16.25 4.25 -12.08
N LEU A 682 -16.00 3.75 -10.87
CA LEU A 682 -16.86 2.79 -10.19
C LEU A 682 -18.30 3.30 -10.03
N PHE A 683 -18.48 4.52 -9.52
CA PHE A 683 -19.82 5.06 -9.28
C PHE A 683 -20.61 5.30 -10.56
N LEU A 684 -19.96 5.77 -11.63
CA LEU A 684 -20.60 5.92 -12.93
C LEU A 684 -21.03 4.57 -13.53
N LYS A 685 -20.20 3.50 -13.40
CA LYS A 685 -20.61 2.12 -13.78
C LYS A 685 -21.83 1.64 -13.00
N ARG A 686 -22.01 2.14 -11.78
CA ARG A 686 -23.11 1.78 -10.87
C ARG A 686 -24.34 2.67 -11.00
N GLY A 687 -24.37 3.56 -11.98
CA GLY A 687 -25.52 4.42 -12.25
C GLY A 687 -25.60 5.64 -11.33
N ALA A 688 -24.46 6.15 -10.88
CA ALA A 688 -24.42 7.44 -10.18
C ALA A 688 -24.98 8.57 -11.07
N ASP A 689 -25.76 9.45 -10.47
CA ASP A 689 -26.32 10.61 -11.16
C ASP A 689 -25.26 11.69 -11.33
N TYR A 690 -24.70 11.75 -12.53
CA TYR A 690 -23.69 12.74 -12.91
C TYR A 690 -24.25 14.17 -13.03
N ASN A 691 -25.58 14.35 -12.99
CA ASN A 691 -26.23 15.68 -13.02
C ASN A 691 -26.67 16.15 -11.62
N ALA A 692 -26.47 15.34 -10.57
CA ALA A 692 -26.88 15.69 -9.23
C ALA A 692 -26.16 16.96 -8.75
N LYS A 693 -26.91 17.94 -8.23
CA LYS A 693 -26.36 19.21 -7.75
C LYS A 693 -26.26 19.21 -6.23
N ASP A 694 -25.12 19.65 -5.70
CA ASP A 694 -24.96 19.90 -4.27
C ASP A 694 -25.68 21.20 -3.84
N LYS A 695 -25.64 21.52 -2.55
CA LYS A 695 -26.23 22.77 -2.01
C LYS A 695 -25.69 24.05 -2.66
N ASN A 696 -24.48 24.02 -3.24
CA ASN A 696 -23.89 25.15 -3.95
C ASN A 696 -24.23 25.16 -5.45
N GLN A 697 -25.21 24.34 -5.87
CA GLN A 697 -25.59 24.16 -7.27
C GLN A 697 -24.48 23.59 -8.16
N LYS A 698 -23.46 22.95 -7.57
CA LYS A 698 -22.37 22.31 -8.33
C LYS A 698 -22.68 20.85 -8.61
N ASP A 699 -22.62 20.48 -9.88
CA ASP A 699 -22.63 19.09 -10.31
C ASP A 699 -21.18 18.52 -10.32
N PRO A 700 -21.01 17.18 -10.40
CA PRO A 700 -19.69 16.56 -10.44
C PRO A 700 -18.78 17.12 -11.54
N ILE A 701 -19.31 17.45 -12.74
CA ILE A 701 -18.45 17.96 -13.83
C ILE A 701 -17.94 19.38 -13.53
N THR A 702 -18.77 20.24 -12.94
CA THR A 702 -18.35 21.58 -12.49
C THR A 702 -17.26 21.48 -11.42
N ILE A 703 -17.42 20.56 -10.45
CA ILE A 703 -16.39 20.32 -9.43
C ILE A 703 -15.08 19.82 -10.07
N ALA A 704 -15.15 18.88 -11.01
CA ALA A 704 -13.98 18.35 -11.69
C ALA A 704 -13.22 19.41 -12.50
N VAL A 705 -13.95 20.32 -13.17
CA VAL A 705 -13.39 21.47 -13.90
C VAL A 705 -12.74 22.46 -12.93
N ASP A 706 -13.42 22.80 -11.82
CA ASP A 706 -12.88 23.70 -10.79
C ASP A 706 -11.59 23.14 -10.16
N ASN A 707 -11.53 21.83 -9.97
CA ASN A 707 -10.36 21.11 -9.45
C ASN A 707 -9.30 20.81 -10.51
N ALA A 708 -9.52 21.20 -11.78
CA ALA A 708 -8.63 20.93 -12.91
C ALA A 708 -8.28 19.44 -13.12
N ASN A 709 -9.20 18.53 -12.82
CA ASN A 709 -8.98 17.08 -12.98
C ASN A 709 -9.50 16.58 -14.34
N ALA A 710 -8.63 16.58 -15.35
CA ALA A 710 -8.98 16.25 -16.73
C ALA A 710 -9.49 14.81 -16.93
N ASP A 711 -8.98 13.85 -16.16
CA ASP A 711 -9.36 12.44 -16.30
C ASP A 711 -10.80 12.22 -15.79
N ILE A 712 -11.16 12.86 -14.67
CA ILE A 712 -12.52 12.87 -14.14
C ILE A 712 -13.48 13.62 -15.08
N VAL A 713 -13.07 14.76 -15.64
CA VAL A 713 -13.89 15.48 -16.65
C VAL A 713 -14.17 14.58 -17.86
N THR A 714 -13.17 13.81 -18.31
CA THR A 714 -13.31 12.87 -19.43
C THR A 714 -14.30 11.77 -19.11
N LEU A 715 -14.18 11.11 -17.94
CA LEU A 715 -15.11 10.08 -17.48
C LEU A 715 -16.55 10.58 -17.39
N LEU A 716 -16.76 11.77 -16.82
CA LEU A 716 -18.09 12.38 -16.68
C LEU A 716 -18.71 12.75 -18.03
N ARG A 717 -17.92 13.29 -18.97
CA ARG A 717 -18.40 13.60 -20.33
C ARG A 717 -18.77 12.35 -21.11
N ILE A 718 -17.96 11.30 -21.00
CA ILE A 718 -18.22 10.01 -21.66
C ILE A 718 -19.48 9.36 -21.08
N ALA A 719 -19.66 9.38 -19.76
CA ALA A 719 -20.87 8.87 -19.12
C ALA A 719 -22.12 9.65 -19.54
N LYS A 720 -22.03 10.97 -19.62
CA LYS A 720 -23.10 11.83 -20.13
C LYS A 720 -23.48 11.48 -21.57
N MET A 721 -22.48 11.44 -22.46
CA MET A 721 -22.69 11.12 -23.88
C MET A 721 -23.31 9.72 -24.06
N ASN A 722 -22.84 8.71 -23.31
CA ASN A 722 -23.38 7.36 -23.39
C ASN A 722 -24.85 7.29 -22.92
N LYS A 723 -25.23 8.04 -21.88
CA LYS A 723 -26.62 8.09 -21.44
C LYS A 723 -27.50 8.81 -22.48
N GLU A 724 -27.04 9.93 -23.04
CA GLU A 724 -27.74 10.64 -24.12
C GLU A 724 -27.93 9.76 -25.37
N MET A 725 -26.92 8.97 -25.75
CA MET A 725 -27.03 7.99 -26.84
C MET A 725 -28.06 6.90 -26.52
N ARG A 726 -28.07 6.36 -25.30
CA ARG A 726 -29.05 5.34 -24.87
C ARG A 726 -30.49 5.87 -24.81
N GLU A 727 -30.67 7.14 -24.47
CA GLU A 727 -31.99 7.79 -24.45
C GLU A 727 -32.52 8.12 -25.86
N MET A 728 -31.63 8.26 -26.84
CA MET A 728 -31.96 8.51 -28.25
C MET A 728 -32.32 7.23 -29.03
N ASP A 729 -31.68 6.09 -28.74
CA ASP A 729 -31.85 4.82 -29.47
C ASP A 729 -33.03 3.94 -28.99
N GLY A 730 -34.21 4.54 -28.78
CA GLY A 730 -35.41 3.84 -28.33
C GLY A 730 -35.69 2.51 -29.06
N ALA A 731 -35.65 1.41 -28.29
CA ALA A 731 -36.16 0.06 -28.57
C ALA A 731 -35.41 -0.89 -29.55
N PHE A 732 -34.31 -0.51 -30.22
CA PHE A 732 -33.51 -1.49 -31.00
C PHE A 732 -31.98 -1.20 -30.97
N GLY A 733 -31.23 -1.90 -30.10
CA GLY A 733 -29.87 -2.40 -30.40
C GLY A 733 -28.60 -1.58 -30.04
N GLN A 734 -28.16 -1.68 -28.77
CA GLN A 734 -26.81 -2.05 -28.24
C GLN A 734 -25.47 -1.61 -28.90
N SER A 735 -25.42 -0.72 -29.89
CA SER A 735 -24.18 -0.54 -30.69
C SER A 735 -23.24 0.60 -30.24
N GLY A 736 -23.67 1.51 -29.36
CA GLY A 736 -22.84 2.57 -28.77
C GLY A 736 -22.04 2.19 -27.52
N ASP A 737 -22.17 0.94 -27.04
CA ASP A 737 -21.74 0.52 -25.71
C ASP A 737 -20.27 0.05 -25.65
N GLU A 738 -19.69 -0.44 -26.75
CA GLU A 738 -18.34 -1.05 -26.73
C GLU A 738 -17.22 -0.05 -26.35
N THR A 739 -17.16 1.14 -26.98
CA THR A 739 -16.12 2.14 -26.64
C THR A 739 -16.26 2.68 -25.23
N TYR A 740 -17.50 2.86 -24.76
CA TYR A 740 -17.77 3.24 -23.37
C TYR A 740 -17.26 2.15 -22.41
N GLN A 741 -17.63 0.90 -22.67
CA GLN A 741 -17.23 -0.25 -21.85
C GLN A 741 -15.71 -0.42 -21.85
N ASP A 742 -15.04 -0.26 -22.98
CA ASP A 742 -13.58 -0.39 -23.09
C ASP A 742 -12.83 0.69 -22.29
N ILE A 743 -13.23 1.96 -22.42
CA ILE A 743 -12.62 3.05 -21.65
C ILE A 743 -12.83 2.81 -20.14
N PHE A 744 -14.04 2.46 -19.73
CA PHE A 744 -14.34 2.18 -18.33
C PHE A 744 -13.62 0.93 -17.82
N ARG A 745 -13.41 -0.08 -18.67
CA ARG A 745 -12.61 -1.27 -18.35
C ARG A 745 -11.15 -0.90 -18.12
N ASP A 746 -10.57 -0.04 -18.97
CA ASP A 746 -9.20 0.45 -18.80
C ASP A 746 -9.01 1.22 -17.49
N PHE A 747 -9.95 2.13 -17.16
CA PHE A 747 -9.92 2.85 -15.88
C PHE A 747 -10.13 1.93 -14.68
N SER A 748 -10.97 0.91 -14.79
CA SER A 748 -11.16 -0.12 -13.74
C SER A 748 -9.85 -0.89 -13.52
N HIS A 749 -9.22 -1.35 -14.61
CA HIS A 749 -7.94 -2.06 -14.53
C HIS A 749 -6.81 -1.17 -13.97
N MET A 750 -6.77 0.11 -14.32
CA MET A 750 -5.86 1.07 -13.70
C MET A 750 -6.16 1.28 -12.22
N ALA A 751 -7.41 1.45 -11.82
CA ALA A 751 -7.79 1.68 -10.43
C ALA A 751 -7.49 0.48 -9.53
N SER A 752 -7.73 -0.73 -10.01
CA SER A 752 -7.54 -1.97 -9.23
C SER A 752 -6.09 -2.44 -9.21
N ASN A 753 -5.39 -2.40 -10.35
CA ASN A 753 -4.07 -3.03 -10.52
C ASN A 753 -2.92 -2.03 -10.59
N ASN A 754 -3.17 -0.75 -10.91
CA ASN A 754 -2.14 0.28 -11.07
C ASN A 754 -2.60 1.67 -10.56
N PRO A 755 -3.08 1.80 -9.30
CA PRO A 755 -3.74 3.02 -8.81
C PRO A 755 -2.85 4.26 -8.89
N GLU A 756 -1.52 4.11 -8.83
CA GLU A 756 -0.55 5.20 -8.98
C GLU A 756 -0.61 5.89 -10.34
N LYS A 757 -1.04 5.19 -11.41
CA LYS A 757 -1.21 5.80 -12.74
C LYS A 757 -2.33 6.84 -12.77
N LEU A 758 -3.26 6.77 -11.82
CA LEU A 758 -4.36 7.72 -11.68
C LEU A 758 -4.02 8.91 -10.76
N LYS A 759 -2.89 8.86 -10.02
CA LYS A 759 -2.41 9.97 -9.19
C LYS A 759 -1.51 10.89 -10.01
N ARG A 760 -2.05 11.98 -10.58
CA ARG A 760 -1.20 13.04 -11.16
C ARG A 760 -0.44 13.77 -10.04
N ARG A 761 0.88 13.94 -10.21
CA ARG A 761 1.72 14.78 -9.32
C ARG A 761 1.16 16.20 -9.33
N SER A 762 0.63 16.65 -8.20
CA SER A 762 0.17 18.02 -7.93
C SER A 762 1.29 19.08 -7.93
N ALA A 763 2.48 18.74 -8.44
CA ALA A 763 3.66 19.59 -8.48
C ALA A 763 3.67 20.59 -9.66
N ASP A 764 3.07 20.26 -10.81
CA ASP A 764 3.25 21.08 -12.02
C ASP A 764 2.34 22.32 -12.07
N ILE A 765 1.18 22.32 -11.42
CA ILE A 765 0.23 23.45 -11.48
C ILE A 765 0.70 24.64 -10.62
N ARG A 766 1.49 24.41 -9.55
CA ARG A 766 2.10 25.49 -8.75
C ARG A 766 3.32 26.12 -9.44
N SER A 767 4.01 25.36 -10.29
CA SER A 767 5.13 25.84 -11.12
C SER A 767 4.64 26.82 -12.19
N GLU A 768 3.55 26.50 -12.90
CA GLU A 768 3.00 27.36 -13.96
C GLU A 768 2.32 28.64 -13.44
N ARG A 769 1.75 28.62 -12.23
CA ARG A 769 1.19 29.85 -11.62
C ARG A 769 2.27 30.83 -11.14
N ARG A 770 3.46 30.35 -10.76
CA ARG A 770 4.59 31.23 -10.38
C ARG A 770 5.33 31.81 -11.59
N SER A 771 5.38 31.09 -12.72
CA SER A 771 6.02 31.61 -13.94
C SER A 771 5.18 32.67 -14.66
N ARG A 772 3.85 32.63 -14.54
CA ARG A 772 2.96 33.66 -15.12
C ARG A 772 2.83 34.94 -14.30
N SER A 773 3.13 34.93 -13.00
CA SER A 773 3.14 36.16 -12.19
C SER A 773 4.44 36.95 -12.28
N ALA A 774 5.51 36.38 -12.85
CA ALA A 774 6.84 36.98 -12.90
C ALA A 774 7.18 37.68 -14.24
N SER A 775 6.33 37.56 -15.27
CA SER A 775 6.64 38.03 -16.64
C SER A 775 5.80 39.20 -17.14
N GLY A 776 5.05 39.89 -16.29
CA GLY A 776 4.13 40.93 -16.72
C GLY A 776 4.21 42.22 -15.93
N PHE A 777 5.33 42.96 -15.99
CA PHE A 777 5.36 44.42 -15.74
C PHE A 777 6.66 45.04 -16.25
N THR A 778 6.71 45.39 -17.54
CA THR A 778 7.51 46.50 -18.09
C THR A 778 6.98 46.89 -19.47
N ARG A 779 6.06 47.86 -19.53
CA ARG A 779 6.00 48.82 -20.64
C ARG A 779 5.19 50.07 -20.26
N ALA A 780 5.93 51.16 -20.09
CA ALA A 780 5.66 52.57 -20.29
C ALA A 780 4.20 53.07 -20.41
N ALA A 781 3.81 53.94 -19.49
CA ALA A 781 3.57 55.37 -19.73
C ALA A 781 3.65 56.12 -18.39
#